data_AF-K6BYB2-F1
#
_entry.id   AF-K6BYB2-F1
#
_cell.length_a   1.000
_cell.length_b   1.000
_cell.length_c   1.000
_cell.angle_alpha   90.00
_cell.angle_beta   90.00
_cell.angle_gamma   90.00
#
_symmetry.space_group_name_H-M   'P 1'
#
loop_
_entity.id
_entity.type
_entity.pdbx_description
1 polymer ?
#
loop_
_entity_poly.entity_id
_entity_poly.type
_entity_poly.pdbx_seq_one_letter_code
_entity_poly.pdbx_strand_id
1 'polypeptide(L)'
;MSKMRVYEYAKKLNKSSKEIITKLTENNIEVANHMSMIDENAIKILDTAYTTNNEKTQAKKSESNKQKPEQKKTKKEPILPSTDQSDSDNSDDDKYNYDNKKAKGPKKVKAKQDKEKDKTADNKITKQNPKNKRQHPNHQHQQNQQQAPKNEESAKVVKYEGSLTVGELAKKLSKEPSEIIKKLMMLGVMATINQDLDDDTIELIASEFGVEVQKEVVLDMTDLDSYIVEDKPEELVERPPVVTIMGHVDHGKTTLLDSIRHAKVAAGEAGGITQHIGAYQVEVNDKKITFLDTPGHEAFTTMRARGASVTDITILVVAADDGVMPQTKEAINHAKAAGVPIIVAVNKIDKESANPDRVMQELTEFNLIPESWGGDTIFVMLSALKGTGIDELLEMILLVSEVEEYKANRERLAVGTVIEANLDKGRGPVATLLVQNGTLKVGDPIVVGSTYGRVRAMVNDLGRRVKVAPPSTPVEITGLHEVPSAGDRFIVFEDEKKARQVGEARAQKHIEEQRTERNKVSLEDLFEQIKQGEMKEINLIVKADVHGSAEAMSSSLQKIDVEGVKVKIIHTGVGAITESDVILASASNAIIIGFNVRPDVNAKKTAEVENVDIRLHRIIYKAIEEIEAAMKGMLDPEFEEKVIGQVEVRNTFKVSKVGTIAGCYVTDGKVTRDSGIRLVRDGVVIFEGEVDTLKRFKDDAKEVSQGYECGMTIKNFNDIKEGDIIEAYVMEEIERK
;
A
#
# COMPACT_ATOMS: atom_id res chain seq x y z
N MET A 1 -31.62 34.22 0.65
CA MET A 1 -30.99 34.26 1.98
C MET A 1 -30.04 33.07 2.18
N SER A 2 -29.10 32.84 1.26
CA SER A 2 -28.04 31.85 1.41
C SER A 2 -26.76 32.56 1.87
N LYS A 3 -26.49 32.53 3.18
CA LYS A 3 -25.19 32.91 3.74
C LYS A 3 -24.29 31.68 3.70
N MET A 4 -23.12 31.81 3.08
CA MET A 4 -22.18 30.71 2.84
C MET A 4 -20.85 31.03 3.54
N ARG A 5 -20.05 30.05 3.95
CA ARG A 5 -18.73 30.33 4.58
C ARG A 5 -17.62 30.46 3.54
N VAL A 6 -16.58 31.22 3.86
CA VAL A 6 -15.43 31.42 2.95
C VAL A 6 -14.78 30.09 2.54
N TYR A 7 -14.54 29.16 3.48
CA TYR A 7 -13.95 27.85 3.13
C TYR A 7 -14.85 27.02 2.20
N GLU A 8 -16.17 27.13 2.34
CA GLU A 8 -17.13 26.39 1.51
C GLU A 8 -17.10 26.92 0.07
N TYR A 9 -16.99 28.24 -0.09
CA TYR A 9 -16.88 28.88 -1.40
C TYR A 9 -15.51 28.59 -2.04
N ALA A 10 -14.43 28.64 -1.25
CA ALA A 10 -13.10 28.24 -1.69
C ALA A 10 -13.06 26.78 -2.18
N LYS A 11 -13.73 25.87 -1.47
CA LYS A 11 -13.86 24.45 -1.86
C LYS A 11 -14.66 24.26 -3.16
N LYS A 12 -15.69 25.07 -3.45
CA LYS A 12 -16.41 25.02 -4.73
C LYS A 12 -15.55 25.41 -5.95
N LEU A 13 -14.50 26.20 -5.74
CA LEU A 13 -13.59 26.68 -6.81
C LEU A 13 -12.22 25.98 -6.82
N ASN A 14 -12.00 24.97 -5.96
CA ASN A 14 -10.70 24.32 -5.76
C ASN A 14 -9.55 25.32 -5.49
N LYS A 15 -9.80 26.31 -4.62
CA LYS A 15 -8.83 27.36 -4.24
C LYS A 15 -8.55 27.39 -2.76
N SER A 16 -7.42 27.98 -2.37
CA SER A 16 -7.12 28.18 -0.95
C SER A 16 -8.08 29.20 -0.33
N SER A 17 -8.45 29.01 0.93
CA SER A 17 -9.25 30.02 1.66
C SER A 17 -8.51 31.36 1.78
N LYS A 18 -7.17 31.35 1.73
CA LYS A 18 -6.34 32.56 1.78
C LYS A 18 -6.53 33.44 0.54
N GLU A 19 -6.54 32.85 -0.67
CA GLU A 19 -6.85 33.58 -1.92
C GLU A 19 -8.22 34.26 -1.87
N ILE A 20 -9.25 33.55 -1.37
CA ILE A 20 -10.61 34.10 -1.31
C ILE A 20 -10.70 35.25 -0.30
N ILE A 21 -10.03 35.16 0.85
CA ILE A 21 -9.94 36.27 1.82
C ILE A 21 -9.24 37.48 1.18
N THR A 22 -8.08 37.29 0.53
CA THR A 22 -7.37 38.37 -0.17
C THR A 22 -8.27 39.02 -1.23
N LYS A 23 -8.98 38.22 -2.04
CA LYS A 23 -9.89 38.73 -3.08
C LYS A 23 -11.11 39.47 -2.52
N LEU A 24 -11.60 39.09 -1.33
CA LEU A 24 -12.65 39.84 -0.63
C LEU A 24 -12.14 41.17 -0.09
N THR A 25 -10.94 41.19 0.51
CA THR A 25 -10.32 42.45 0.98
C THR A 25 -10.00 43.42 -0.16
N GLU A 26 -9.57 42.93 -1.34
CA GLU A 26 -9.41 43.75 -2.55
C GLU A 26 -10.71 44.42 -3.03
N ASN A 27 -11.87 43.87 -2.64
CA ASN A 27 -13.19 44.40 -3.00
C ASN A 27 -13.87 45.16 -1.83
N ASN A 28 -13.10 45.60 -0.84
CA ASN A 28 -13.56 46.28 0.37
C ASN A 28 -14.58 45.47 1.21
N ILE A 29 -14.45 44.15 1.22
CA ILE A 29 -15.22 43.26 2.10
C ILE A 29 -14.25 42.66 3.13
N GLU A 30 -14.24 43.25 4.33
CA GLU A 30 -13.41 42.75 5.43
C GLU A 30 -13.98 41.44 5.99
N VAL A 31 -13.12 40.42 6.09
CA VAL A 31 -13.50 39.08 6.56
C VAL A 31 -12.40 38.51 7.45
N ALA A 32 -12.71 38.32 8.74
CA ALA A 32 -11.70 38.07 9.76
C ALA A 32 -11.02 36.68 9.67
N ASN A 33 -11.72 35.66 9.16
CA ASN A 33 -11.17 34.30 9.02
C ASN A 33 -11.91 33.46 7.97
N HIS A 34 -11.36 32.27 7.67
CA HIS A 34 -11.92 31.31 6.71
C HIS A 34 -13.28 30.72 7.11
N MET A 35 -13.67 30.81 8.40
CA MET A 35 -14.98 30.34 8.91
C MET A 35 -16.09 31.39 8.80
N SER A 36 -15.74 32.63 8.47
CA SER A 36 -16.68 33.76 8.42
C SER A 36 -17.71 33.58 7.31
N MET A 37 -18.91 34.12 7.55
CA MET A 37 -20.04 34.06 6.62
C MET A 37 -19.97 35.21 5.60
N ILE A 38 -20.08 34.88 4.31
CA ILE A 38 -20.23 35.82 3.20
C ILE A 38 -21.68 35.90 2.73
N ASP A 39 -22.11 37.11 2.41
CA ASP A 39 -23.45 37.44 1.93
C ASP A 39 -23.56 37.33 0.39
N GLU A 40 -24.79 37.24 -0.13
CA GLU A 40 -25.07 37.05 -1.56
C GLU A 40 -24.45 38.11 -2.49
N ASN A 41 -24.15 39.31 -1.98
CA ASN A 41 -23.41 40.33 -2.75
C ASN A 41 -21.92 40.01 -2.87
N ALA A 42 -21.29 39.49 -1.81
CA ALA A 42 -19.90 39.05 -1.83
C ALA A 42 -19.71 37.83 -2.74
N ILE A 43 -20.68 36.90 -2.71
CA ILE A 43 -20.72 35.73 -3.61
C ILE A 43 -20.75 36.18 -5.08
N LYS A 44 -21.63 37.12 -5.45
CA LYS A 44 -21.71 37.66 -6.83
C LYS A 44 -20.43 38.35 -7.30
N ILE A 45 -19.73 39.06 -6.40
CA ILE A 45 -18.44 39.70 -6.70
C ILE A 45 -17.35 38.65 -6.97
N LEU A 46 -17.31 37.56 -6.19
CA LEU A 46 -16.39 36.46 -6.42
C LEU A 46 -16.73 35.68 -7.70
N ASP A 47 -18.02 35.40 -7.94
CA ASP A 47 -18.50 34.71 -9.15
C ASP A 47 -18.12 35.48 -10.42
N THR A 48 -18.33 36.81 -10.43
CA THR A 48 -17.95 37.66 -11.57
C THR A 48 -16.43 37.77 -11.75
N ALA A 49 -15.65 37.76 -10.65
CA ALA A 49 -14.19 37.78 -10.69
C ALA A 49 -13.54 36.47 -11.18
N TYR A 50 -14.23 35.32 -11.07
CA TYR A 50 -13.69 34.01 -11.50
C TYR A 50 -14.32 33.45 -12.79
N THR A 51 -15.58 33.78 -13.11
CA THR A 51 -16.25 33.29 -14.34
C THR A 51 -15.55 33.78 -15.62
N THR A 52 -15.02 35.01 -15.62
CA THR A 52 -14.39 35.65 -16.80
C THR A 52 -13.14 34.95 -17.35
N ASN A 53 -12.57 33.98 -16.61
CA ASN A 53 -11.41 33.21 -17.08
C ASN A 53 -11.77 31.89 -17.78
N ASN A 54 -12.99 31.35 -17.62
CA ASN A 54 -13.35 30.04 -18.18
C ASN A 54 -13.77 30.09 -19.67
N GLU A 55 -14.32 31.21 -20.14
CA GLU A 55 -14.82 31.32 -21.52
C GLU A 55 -13.72 31.23 -22.59
N LYS A 56 -12.46 31.56 -22.25
CA LYS A 56 -11.32 31.44 -23.17
C LYS A 56 -10.86 29.99 -23.41
N THR A 57 -11.33 29.03 -22.63
CA THR A 57 -10.80 27.66 -22.61
C THR A 57 -11.69 26.66 -23.36
N GLN A 58 -12.96 26.99 -23.64
CA GLN A 58 -13.91 26.05 -24.27
C GLN A 58 -13.97 26.15 -25.80
N ALA A 59 -13.49 27.23 -26.42
CA ALA A 59 -13.63 27.51 -27.86
C ALA A 59 -12.70 26.69 -28.80
N LYS A 60 -12.25 25.49 -28.40
CA LYS A 60 -11.26 24.68 -29.15
C LYS A 60 -11.48 23.15 -29.18
N LYS A 61 -12.64 22.63 -28.76
CA LYS A 61 -12.94 21.18 -28.77
C LYS A 61 -14.31 20.81 -29.36
N SER A 62 -14.70 21.47 -30.45
CA SER A 62 -16.00 21.24 -31.13
C SER A 62 -15.89 21.11 -32.65
N GLU A 63 -14.92 20.33 -33.13
CA GLU A 63 -14.84 19.95 -34.55
C GLU A 63 -14.27 18.53 -34.71
N SER A 64 -14.62 17.86 -35.81
CA SER A 64 -14.35 16.44 -36.18
C SER A 64 -15.10 15.32 -35.41
N ASN A 65 -16.34 15.07 -35.82
CA ASN A 65 -16.98 13.74 -35.68
C ASN A 65 -17.76 13.41 -36.96
N LYS A 66 -17.29 12.42 -37.76
CA LYS A 66 -18.08 11.84 -38.87
C LYS A 66 -17.51 10.54 -39.46
N GLN A 67 -18.46 9.64 -39.73
CA GLN A 67 -18.49 8.54 -40.71
C GLN A 67 -18.17 7.09 -40.28
N LYS A 68 -19.04 6.21 -40.80
CA LYS A 68 -19.24 4.76 -40.71
C LYS A 68 -19.34 4.25 -42.17
N PRO A 69 -19.19 2.96 -42.53
CA PRO A 69 -20.31 2.00 -42.39
C PRO A 69 -19.94 0.50 -42.25
N GLU A 70 -20.93 -0.40 -42.41
CA GLU A 70 -20.93 -1.84 -42.11
C GLU A 70 -20.49 -2.80 -43.26
N GLN A 71 -20.16 -4.06 -42.90
CA GLN A 71 -20.83 -5.33 -43.33
C GLN A 71 -20.27 -6.53 -42.51
N LYS A 72 -21.07 -7.45 -41.91
CA LYS A 72 -21.81 -8.62 -42.45
C LYS A 72 -20.88 -9.66 -43.13
N LYS A 73 -20.96 -11.00 -42.91
CA LYS A 73 -22.17 -11.86 -42.75
C LYS A 73 -21.89 -13.34 -42.27
N THR A 74 -22.67 -13.83 -41.28
CA THR A 74 -23.30 -15.20 -41.15
C THR A 74 -22.57 -16.57 -41.12
N LYS A 75 -22.87 -17.35 -40.05
CA LYS A 75 -23.32 -18.78 -39.98
C LYS A 75 -22.25 -19.91 -40.27
N LYS A 76 -22.37 -21.17 -39.80
CA LYS A 76 -23.54 -21.98 -39.31
C LYS A 76 -23.10 -23.18 -38.42
N GLU A 77 -24.05 -23.71 -37.62
CA GLU A 77 -24.07 -25.05 -36.96
C GLU A 77 -24.27 -26.22 -38.00
N PRO A 78 -24.46 -27.56 -37.71
CA PRO A 78 -24.95 -28.18 -36.45
C PRO A 78 -24.66 -29.71 -36.11
N ILE A 79 -25.29 -30.18 -35.01
CA ILE A 79 -25.67 -31.56 -34.53
C ILE A 79 -24.61 -32.64 -34.12
N LEU A 80 -24.95 -33.29 -32.98
CA LEU A 80 -24.63 -34.65 -32.47
C LEU A 80 -25.41 -35.75 -33.28
N PRO A 81 -25.44 -37.08 -32.93
CA PRO A 81 -24.86 -37.84 -31.81
C PRO A 81 -24.19 -39.21 -32.16
N SER A 82 -23.98 -40.03 -31.11
CA SER A 82 -24.14 -41.51 -30.98
C SER A 82 -23.00 -42.52 -31.27
N THR A 83 -22.49 -43.08 -30.15
CA THR A 83 -22.33 -44.53 -29.80
C THR A 83 -21.31 -45.46 -30.49
N ASP A 84 -20.34 -45.90 -29.66
CA ASP A 84 -19.97 -47.31 -29.30
C ASP A 84 -19.07 -48.25 -30.14
N GLN A 85 -18.13 -48.85 -29.37
CA GLN A 85 -17.75 -50.27 -29.24
C GLN A 85 -16.56 -50.92 -29.99
N SER A 86 -16.12 -52.05 -29.38
CA SER A 86 -15.06 -53.04 -29.72
C SER A 86 -13.58 -52.63 -29.49
N ASP A 87 -12.64 -53.51 -29.09
CA ASP A 87 -12.62 -54.85 -28.42
C ASP A 87 -11.13 -55.21 -28.07
N SER A 88 -10.75 -56.13 -27.17
CA SER A 88 -11.38 -56.83 -26.03
C SER A 88 -10.29 -57.46 -25.11
N ASP A 89 -10.68 -57.94 -23.91
CA ASP A 89 -10.02 -58.99 -23.08
C ASP A 89 -8.60 -58.70 -22.46
N ASN A 90 -8.10 -59.43 -21.44
CA ASN A 90 -8.56 -60.69 -20.81
C ASN A 90 -8.15 -60.87 -19.31
N SER A 91 -8.87 -61.78 -18.63
CA SER A 91 -8.43 -62.77 -17.61
C SER A 91 -7.74 -62.40 -16.27
N ASP A 92 -8.42 -62.84 -15.19
CA ASP A 92 -7.93 -63.70 -14.06
C ASP A 92 -7.73 -63.18 -12.61
N ASP A 93 -8.02 -64.12 -11.69
CA ASP A 93 -7.94 -64.13 -10.21
C ASP A 93 -6.47 -64.06 -9.68
N ASP A 94 -6.12 -63.95 -8.39
CA ASP A 94 -6.69 -64.61 -7.20
C ASP A 94 -6.25 -63.92 -5.88
N LYS A 95 -6.81 -64.35 -4.74
CA LYS A 95 -6.33 -64.08 -3.37
C LYS A 95 -5.19 -65.03 -3.01
N TYR A 96 -4.26 -64.63 -2.15
CA TYR A 96 -3.73 -65.52 -1.09
C TYR A 96 -3.12 -64.75 0.10
N ASN A 97 -2.94 -65.46 1.21
CA ASN A 97 -2.49 -64.96 2.51
C ASN A 97 -1.68 -66.06 3.22
N TYR A 98 -0.42 -65.84 3.62
CA TYR A 98 0.29 -66.77 4.52
C TYR A 98 1.52 -66.21 5.29
N ASP A 99 1.29 -65.88 6.57
CA ASP A 99 1.97 -66.36 7.78
C ASP A 99 3.47 -66.85 7.79
N ASN A 100 4.33 -66.11 8.52
CA ASN A 100 5.20 -66.57 9.65
C ASN A 100 6.63 -67.20 9.54
N LYS A 101 7.38 -66.98 10.65
CA LYS A 101 8.41 -67.82 11.36
C LYS A 101 9.95 -67.69 11.13
N LYS A 102 10.58 -67.12 12.18
CA LYS A 102 11.76 -67.62 12.98
C LYS A 102 13.20 -67.61 12.42
N ALA A 103 14.11 -66.96 13.19
CA ALA A 103 15.49 -67.44 13.42
C ALA A 103 16.03 -67.06 14.82
N LYS A 104 16.98 -67.87 15.31
CA LYS A 104 17.54 -67.98 16.69
C LYS A 104 18.53 -66.86 17.08
N GLY A 105 18.68 -66.57 18.38
CA GLY A 105 19.85 -65.88 18.98
C GLY A 105 21.05 -66.82 19.24
N PRO A 106 22.12 -66.41 19.98
CA PRO A 106 22.04 -66.37 21.46
C PRO A 106 23.04 -65.49 22.28
N LYS A 107 22.58 -65.01 23.47
CA LYS A 107 23.38 -64.63 24.69
C LYS A 107 24.31 -63.39 24.53
N LYS A 108 24.71 -62.61 25.55
CA LYS A 108 24.78 -62.67 27.05
C LYS A 108 24.72 -61.18 27.56
N VAL A 109 24.69 -60.70 28.83
CA VAL A 109 24.88 -61.27 30.19
C VAL A 109 23.81 -60.76 31.20
N LYS A 110 24.10 -59.74 32.03
CA LYS A 110 23.39 -59.13 33.20
C LYS A 110 24.08 -57.77 33.52
N ALA A 111 23.64 -56.85 34.39
CA ALA A 111 22.50 -56.68 35.32
C ALA A 111 22.08 -55.18 35.29
N LYS A 112 20.86 -54.70 35.60
CA LYS A 112 19.71 -55.10 36.44
C LYS A 112 19.71 -54.56 37.89
N GLN A 113 19.03 -53.42 38.09
CA GLN A 113 18.00 -53.11 39.11
C GLN A 113 17.17 -51.93 38.55
N ASP A 114 15.83 -51.97 38.39
CA ASP A 114 14.74 -52.04 39.39
C ASP A 114 14.73 -50.76 40.27
N LYS A 115 13.67 -49.92 40.38
CA LYS A 115 12.22 -49.97 40.02
C LYS A 115 11.66 -48.53 39.83
N GLU A 116 10.59 -48.29 39.04
CA GLU A 116 9.15 -48.13 39.44
C GLU A 116 8.89 -47.28 40.72
N LYS A 117 7.90 -46.36 40.81
CA LYS A 117 6.80 -45.97 39.87
C LYS A 117 6.12 -44.62 40.25
N ASP A 118 5.55 -43.96 39.23
CA ASP A 118 4.26 -43.21 39.18
C ASP A 118 3.83 -42.13 40.23
N LYS A 119 3.38 -40.98 39.66
CA LYS A 119 2.14 -40.20 39.94
C LYS A 119 1.97 -39.21 41.12
N THR A 120 1.92 -37.93 40.72
CA THR A 120 0.86 -36.91 40.99
C THR A 120 0.18 -36.82 42.37
N ALA A 121 0.20 -35.63 42.99
CA ALA A 121 -1.00 -34.77 43.19
C ALA A 121 -0.68 -33.43 43.89
N ASP A 122 -1.59 -32.46 43.71
CA ASP A 122 -1.96 -31.24 44.46
C ASP A 122 -1.04 -30.52 45.49
N ASN A 123 -1.22 -29.20 45.57
CA ASN A 123 -0.42 -28.28 46.39
C ASN A 123 -1.25 -27.11 46.97
N LYS A 124 -1.58 -27.15 48.27
CA LYS A 124 -2.11 -25.99 49.05
C LYS A 124 -2.13 -26.21 50.58
N ILE A 125 -2.27 -25.11 51.32
CA ILE A 125 -2.51 -24.96 52.79
C ILE A 125 -1.27 -24.92 53.72
N THR A 126 -0.65 -23.74 53.74
CA THR A 126 -0.49 -22.83 54.91
C THR A 126 -0.37 -23.36 56.36
N LYS A 127 0.77 -23.03 57.01
CA LYS A 127 0.97 -22.57 58.42
C LYS A 127 2.49 -22.45 58.67
N GLN A 128 3.07 -21.66 59.57
CA GLN A 128 2.80 -20.46 60.36
C GLN A 128 4.09 -20.24 61.20
N ASN A 129 4.33 -19.04 61.73
CA ASN A 129 5.60 -18.63 62.37
C ASN A 129 5.62 -18.89 63.91
N PRO A 130 6.78 -18.98 64.59
CA PRO A 130 6.92 -18.20 65.84
C PRO A 130 8.33 -17.72 66.25
N LYS A 131 8.44 -16.39 66.48
CA LYS A 131 9.03 -15.69 67.67
C LYS A 131 10.54 -15.83 68.04
N ASN A 132 11.16 -14.97 68.87
CA ASN A 132 11.05 -13.51 69.18
C ASN A 132 12.06 -13.12 70.30
N LYS A 133 12.79 -11.98 70.18
CA LYS A 133 13.37 -11.08 71.22
C LYS A 133 14.28 -10.06 70.48
N ARG A 134 14.08 -8.72 70.52
CA ARG A 134 14.26 -7.72 71.61
C ARG A 134 15.71 -7.68 72.14
N GLN A 135 16.36 -6.52 72.32
CA GLN A 135 15.85 -5.22 72.80
C GLN A 135 16.77 -4.02 72.41
N HIS A 136 16.27 -2.77 72.38
CA HIS A 136 17.08 -1.52 72.30
C HIS A 136 17.41 -0.97 73.71
N PRO A 137 18.42 -0.07 73.86
CA PRO A 137 18.07 1.36 74.06
C PRO A 137 19.08 2.43 73.56
N ASN A 138 18.54 3.42 72.84
CA ASN A 138 18.63 4.89 73.05
C ASN A 138 19.95 5.74 73.00
N HIS A 139 19.86 6.83 72.21
CA HIS A 139 20.33 8.23 72.44
C HIS A 139 21.72 8.79 71.99
N GLN A 140 21.61 9.92 71.25
CA GLN A 140 22.48 11.12 71.15
C GLN A 140 23.97 11.05 70.73
N HIS A 141 24.24 11.52 69.49
CA HIS A 141 25.02 12.74 69.16
C HIS A 141 24.65 13.14 67.71
N GLN A 142 24.12 14.34 67.45
CA GLN A 142 24.87 15.57 67.12
C GLN A 142 26.05 15.36 66.13
N GLN A 143 25.82 15.73 64.86
CA GLN A 143 26.86 16.19 63.95
C GLN A 143 26.44 17.52 63.35
N ASN A 144 27.31 18.53 63.44
CA ASN A 144 27.14 19.80 62.75
C ASN A 144 27.36 19.58 61.25
N GLN A 145 26.35 19.85 60.42
CA GLN A 145 26.63 20.26 59.04
C GLN A 145 26.97 21.75 59.07
N GLN A 146 28.26 22.06 58.90
CA GLN A 146 28.71 23.44 58.74
C GLN A 146 28.12 24.00 57.44
N GLN A 147 27.37 25.10 57.55
CA GLN A 147 27.02 25.90 56.39
C GLN A 147 28.29 26.58 55.87
N ALA A 148 28.93 25.98 54.88
CA ALA A 148 29.88 26.69 54.04
C ALA A 148 29.07 27.73 53.23
N PRO A 149 29.41 29.03 53.27
CA PRO A 149 28.73 30.02 52.46
C PRO A 149 29.05 29.73 50.99
N LYS A 150 28.04 29.27 50.24
CA LYS A 150 28.10 29.33 48.78
C LYS A 150 27.94 30.79 48.40
N ASN A 151 29.00 31.39 47.85
CA ASN A 151 28.87 32.64 47.11
C ASN A 151 27.91 32.37 45.93
N GLU A 152 26.84 33.16 45.84
CA GLU A 152 26.02 33.21 44.63
C GLU A 152 26.75 34.06 43.58
N GLU A 153 27.79 33.47 42.97
CA GLU A 153 28.28 33.96 41.69
C GLU A 153 27.18 33.70 40.66
N SER A 154 26.55 34.79 40.19
CA SER A 154 25.44 34.70 39.25
C SER A 154 25.91 34.07 37.95
N ALA A 155 25.30 32.93 37.60
CA ALA A 155 25.47 32.31 36.29
C ALA A 155 24.93 33.27 35.22
N LYS A 156 25.82 34.03 34.58
CA LYS A 156 25.46 35.06 33.58
C LYS A 156 24.82 34.51 32.31
N VAL A 157 24.86 33.19 32.12
CA VAL A 157 24.29 32.49 30.98
C VAL A 157 23.28 31.45 31.48
N VAL A 158 22.04 31.54 31.01
CA VAL A 158 21.00 30.52 31.23
C VAL A 158 20.83 29.70 29.95
N LYS A 159 20.80 28.37 30.11
CA LYS A 159 20.58 27.43 29.01
C LYS A 159 19.16 26.87 29.01
N TYR A 160 18.57 26.71 27.82
CA TYR A 160 17.24 26.11 27.67
C TYR A 160 17.06 25.31 26.38
N GLU A 161 16.07 24.44 26.44
CA GLU A 161 15.67 23.45 25.44
C GLU A 161 14.17 23.67 25.22
N GLY A 162 13.68 23.66 23.97
CA GLY A 162 12.26 23.85 23.67
C GLY A 162 11.68 25.20 24.13
N SER A 163 10.36 25.25 24.37
CA SER A 163 9.70 26.37 25.06
C SER A 163 9.92 26.27 26.58
N LEU A 164 9.93 27.42 27.27
CA LEU A 164 9.89 27.46 28.73
C LEU A 164 8.53 28.00 29.19
N THR A 165 7.93 27.37 30.20
CA THR A 165 6.85 28.03 30.92
C THR A 165 7.38 29.21 31.74
N VAL A 166 6.54 30.22 31.98
CA VAL A 166 6.89 31.36 32.86
C VAL A 166 7.43 30.92 34.22
N GLY A 167 6.86 29.85 34.80
CA GLY A 167 7.30 29.26 36.07
C GLY A 167 8.63 28.50 36.02
N GLU A 168 9.11 28.12 34.84
CA GLU A 168 10.43 27.48 34.65
C GLU A 168 11.51 28.49 34.30
N LEU A 169 11.18 29.50 33.48
CA LEU A 169 12.04 30.67 33.28
C LEU A 169 12.33 31.37 34.61
N ALA A 170 11.31 31.51 35.48
CA ALA A 170 11.46 32.03 36.85
C ALA A 170 12.46 31.24 37.69
N LYS A 171 12.38 29.89 37.67
CA LYS A 171 13.34 29.01 38.37
C LYS A 171 14.75 29.13 37.79
N LYS A 172 14.90 29.21 36.46
CA LYS A 172 16.21 29.33 35.79
C LYS A 172 16.89 30.70 36.03
N LEU A 173 16.11 31.77 36.14
CA LEU A 173 16.60 33.12 36.47
C LEU A 173 16.73 33.37 38.00
N SER A 174 16.38 32.39 38.84
CA SER A 174 16.29 32.53 40.31
C SER A 174 15.43 33.73 40.75
N LYS A 175 14.23 33.86 40.15
CA LYS A 175 13.25 34.92 40.44
C LYS A 175 11.88 34.35 40.81
N GLU A 176 11.08 35.18 41.47
CA GLU A 176 9.67 34.89 41.71
C GLU A 176 8.89 34.97 40.38
N PRO A 177 8.02 33.99 40.03
CA PRO A 177 7.18 34.07 38.83
C PRO A 177 6.34 35.36 38.77
N SER A 178 6.00 35.91 39.94
CA SER A 178 5.29 37.19 40.10
C SER A 178 6.06 38.41 39.56
N GLU A 179 7.39 38.34 39.42
CA GLU A 179 8.21 39.42 38.85
C GLU A 179 8.22 39.33 37.32
N ILE A 180 8.39 38.12 36.78
CA ILE A 180 8.36 37.88 35.33
C ILE A 180 6.98 38.18 34.75
N ILE A 181 5.90 37.77 35.41
CA ILE A 181 4.51 38.08 35.01
C ILE A 181 4.25 39.60 34.97
N LYS A 182 4.83 40.38 35.90
CA LYS A 182 4.74 41.85 35.87
C LYS A 182 5.51 42.46 34.70
N LYS A 183 6.69 41.91 34.36
CA LYS A 183 7.48 42.37 33.21
C LYS A 183 6.82 42.03 31.88
N LEU A 184 6.31 40.82 31.72
CA LEU A 184 5.47 40.41 30.59
C LEU A 184 4.30 41.39 30.39
N MET A 185 3.56 41.73 31.45
CA MET A 185 2.48 42.73 31.38
C MET A 185 2.98 44.15 31.01
N MET A 186 4.16 44.58 31.45
CA MET A 186 4.75 45.86 31.02
C MET A 186 5.15 45.88 29.54
N LEU A 187 5.51 44.72 28.99
CA LEU A 187 5.81 44.51 27.57
C LEU A 187 4.55 44.24 26.71
N GLY A 188 3.35 44.27 27.32
CA GLY A 188 2.07 44.04 26.65
C GLY A 188 1.65 42.57 26.52
N VAL A 189 2.45 41.62 26.99
CA VAL A 189 2.18 40.18 26.92
C VAL A 189 1.47 39.73 28.20
N MET A 190 0.20 39.32 28.09
CA MET A 190 -0.52 38.71 29.20
C MET A 190 -0.25 37.20 29.23
N ALA A 191 0.52 36.76 30.23
CA ALA A 191 0.89 35.35 30.40
C ALA A 191 0.57 34.83 31.82
N THR A 192 0.29 33.53 31.93
CA THR A 192 0.08 32.82 33.20
C THR A 192 1.30 31.96 33.59
N ILE A 193 1.38 31.51 34.84
CA ILE A 193 2.56 30.77 35.38
C ILE A 193 2.90 29.52 34.54
N ASN A 194 1.88 28.84 34.02
CA ASN A 194 2.01 27.58 33.27
C ASN A 194 1.93 27.79 31.75
N GLN A 195 2.04 29.03 31.27
CA GLN A 195 2.00 29.34 29.85
C GLN A 195 3.41 29.30 29.28
N ASP A 196 3.57 28.59 28.17
CA ASP A 196 4.79 28.59 27.36
C ASP A 196 5.10 29.99 26.82
N LEU A 197 6.38 30.31 26.79
CA LEU A 197 6.94 31.50 26.15
C LEU A 197 7.69 31.09 24.88
N ASP A 198 7.56 31.93 23.86
CA ASP A 198 8.36 31.94 22.63
C ASP A 198 9.81 32.39 22.89
N ASP A 199 10.72 31.99 21.99
CA ASP A 199 12.16 32.27 22.10
C ASP A 199 12.44 33.78 22.20
N ASP A 200 11.82 34.58 21.34
CA ASP A 200 11.96 36.05 21.31
C ASP A 200 11.59 36.67 22.67
N THR A 201 10.48 36.24 23.26
CA THR A 201 10.04 36.69 24.59
C THR A 201 10.95 36.20 25.72
N ILE A 202 11.50 34.98 25.62
CA ILE A 202 12.48 34.45 26.59
C ILE A 202 13.76 35.30 26.58
N GLU A 203 14.31 35.58 25.38
CA GLU A 203 15.51 36.41 25.22
C GLU A 203 15.29 37.85 25.69
N LEU A 204 14.14 38.44 25.36
CA LEU A 204 13.77 39.80 25.77
C LEU A 204 13.69 39.96 27.29
N ILE A 205 13.04 39.00 27.98
CA ILE A 205 12.91 39.00 29.45
C ILE A 205 14.28 38.85 30.11
N ALA A 206 15.08 37.87 29.69
CA ALA A 206 16.38 37.60 30.29
C ALA A 206 17.39 38.73 30.05
N SER A 207 17.34 39.36 28.87
CA SER A 207 18.08 40.58 28.56
C SER A 207 17.76 41.71 29.54
N GLU A 208 16.48 41.91 29.89
CA GLU A 208 16.08 42.93 30.87
C GLU A 208 16.50 42.57 32.32
N PHE A 209 16.72 41.28 32.62
CA PHE A 209 17.34 40.82 33.87
C PHE A 209 18.88 40.75 33.82
N GLY A 210 19.52 41.10 32.69
CA GLY A 210 20.97 41.11 32.53
C GLY A 210 21.61 39.72 32.45
N VAL A 211 20.87 38.72 31.97
CA VAL A 211 21.30 37.33 31.79
C VAL A 211 21.27 36.99 30.31
N GLU A 212 22.39 36.55 29.76
CA GLU A 212 22.43 36.02 28.39
C GLU A 212 21.71 34.67 28.35
N VAL A 213 20.91 34.42 27.32
CA VAL A 213 20.30 33.12 27.11
C VAL A 213 21.01 32.41 25.97
N GLN A 214 21.31 31.14 26.16
CA GLN A 214 21.78 30.27 25.09
C GLN A 214 20.76 29.15 24.90
N LYS A 215 20.05 29.19 23.79
CA LYS A 215 19.22 28.07 23.33
C LYS A 215 20.13 26.90 23.01
N GLU A 216 20.13 25.89 23.87
CA GLU A 216 20.91 24.68 23.68
C GLU A 216 20.12 23.79 22.72
N VAL A 217 20.49 23.83 21.44
CA VAL A 217 19.90 22.99 20.41
C VAL A 217 20.33 21.55 20.67
N VAL A 218 19.54 20.85 21.49
CA VAL A 218 19.56 19.39 21.58
C VAL A 218 19.31 18.85 20.18
N LEU A 219 20.32 18.21 19.58
CA LEU A 219 20.09 17.38 18.40
C LEU A 219 19.06 16.33 18.81
N ASP A 220 17.88 16.32 18.15
CA ASP A 220 16.90 15.26 18.34
C ASP A 220 17.59 13.94 18.02
N MET A 221 17.77 13.07 19.02
CA MET A 221 18.39 11.77 18.85
C MET A 221 17.59 10.87 17.88
N THR A 222 16.35 11.24 17.56
CA THR A 222 15.49 10.60 16.57
C THR A 222 15.53 11.24 15.17
N ASP A 223 16.46 12.16 14.89
CA ASP A 223 16.83 12.55 13.53
C ASP A 223 18.14 11.85 13.08
N LEU A 224 18.14 11.25 11.89
CA LEU A 224 19.37 10.70 11.29
C LEU A 224 20.18 11.80 10.59
N ASP A 225 19.50 12.78 9.98
CA ASP A 225 20.14 13.72 9.08
C ASP A 225 21.03 14.71 9.86
N SER A 226 20.69 15.00 11.13
CA SER A 226 21.56 15.68 12.11
C SER A 226 22.93 15.02 12.36
N TYR A 227 23.11 13.74 12.00
CA TYR A 227 24.40 13.04 12.07
C TYR A 227 25.15 13.00 10.72
N ILE A 228 24.56 13.51 9.64
CA ILE A 228 25.20 13.59 8.31
C ILE A 228 25.99 14.90 8.24
N VAL A 229 27.26 14.83 8.69
CA VAL A 229 28.23 15.92 8.54
C VAL A 229 28.50 16.19 7.05
N GLU A 230 28.63 17.46 6.66
CA GLU A 230 29.12 17.84 5.32
C GLU A 230 30.62 17.58 5.21
N ASP A 231 31.04 16.87 4.15
CA ASP A 231 32.45 16.57 3.89
C ASP A 231 33.19 17.78 3.31
N LYS A 232 34.48 17.94 3.65
CA LYS A 232 35.31 18.96 3.00
C LYS A 232 35.56 18.56 1.54
N PRO A 233 35.66 19.52 0.59
CA PRO A 233 35.99 19.24 -0.81
C PRO A 233 37.30 18.45 -1.02
N GLU A 234 38.24 18.57 -0.09
CA GLU A 234 39.54 17.86 -0.07
C GLU A 234 39.44 16.37 0.30
N GLU A 235 38.35 15.95 0.95
CA GLU A 235 38.12 14.57 1.41
C GLU A 235 37.24 13.77 0.43
N LEU A 236 36.74 14.43 -0.62
CA LEU A 236 35.85 13.87 -1.63
C LEU A 236 36.63 13.19 -2.75
N VAL A 237 36.44 11.88 -2.91
CA VAL A 237 37.07 11.04 -3.94
C VAL A 237 36.00 10.60 -4.95
N GLU A 238 36.36 10.50 -6.23
CA GLU A 238 35.53 9.92 -7.30
C GLU A 238 34.92 8.58 -6.85
N ARG A 239 33.62 8.37 -7.11
CA ARG A 239 32.90 7.13 -6.80
C ARG A 239 32.22 6.56 -8.05
N PRO A 240 32.01 5.23 -8.11
CA PRO A 240 31.20 4.61 -9.17
C PRO A 240 29.81 5.28 -9.28
N PRO A 241 29.29 5.58 -10.48
CA PRO A 241 27.91 6.01 -10.63
C PRO A 241 26.96 4.86 -10.27
N VAL A 242 25.86 5.21 -9.60
CA VAL A 242 24.73 4.32 -9.32
C VAL A 242 23.64 4.61 -10.34
N VAL A 243 23.23 3.60 -11.11
CA VAL A 243 22.43 3.77 -12.33
C VAL A 243 21.17 2.91 -12.25
N THR A 244 19.98 3.53 -12.32
CA THR A 244 18.70 2.79 -12.35
C THR A 244 18.20 2.62 -13.78
N ILE A 245 17.55 1.50 -14.06
CA ILE A 245 16.90 1.23 -15.35
C ILE A 245 15.38 1.22 -15.20
N MET A 246 14.72 2.06 -16.01
CA MET A 246 13.28 2.27 -16.02
C MET A 246 12.68 2.21 -17.43
N GLY A 247 11.35 2.21 -17.52
CA GLY A 247 10.59 2.05 -18.77
C GLY A 247 9.50 1.00 -18.63
N HIS A 248 8.67 0.87 -19.67
CA HIS A 248 7.52 -0.04 -19.72
C HIS A 248 7.90 -1.54 -19.59
N VAL A 249 6.90 -2.39 -19.35
CA VAL A 249 7.00 -3.85 -19.51
C VAL A 249 7.37 -4.19 -20.97
N ASP A 250 8.04 -5.32 -21.19
CA ASP A 250 8.50 -5.85 -22.49
C ASP A 250 9.39 -4.95 -23.38
N HIS A 251 9.76 -3.76 -22.91
CA HIS A 251 10.83 -2.93 -23.48
C HIS A 251 12.25 -3.53 -23.30
N GLY A 252 12.38 -4.69 -22.65
CA GLY A 252 13.65 -5.44 -22.56
C GLY A 252 14.65 -4.96 -21.52
N LYS A 253 14.20 -4.31 -20.42
CA LYS A 253 15.04 -3.88 -19.29
C LYS A 253 15.93 -5.01 -18.74
N THR A 254 15.31 -6.09 -18.27
CA THR A 254 16.02 -7.26 -17.72
C THR A 254 16.90 -7.93 -18.78
N THR A 255 16.52 -7.87 -20.06
CA THR A 255 17.32 -8.39 -21.18
C THR A 255 18.59 -7.58 -21.42
N LEU A 256 18.52 -6.24 -21.35
CA LEU A 256 19.68 -5.35 -21.42
C LEU A 256 20.66 -5.69 -20.27
N LEU A 257 20.13 -5.93 -19.08
CA LEU A 257 20.94 -6.24 -17.90
C LEU A 257 21.48 -7.67 -17.86
N ASP A 258 20.78 -8.64 -18.43
CA ASP A 258 21.33 -9.97 -18.69
C ASP A 258 22.49 -9.91 -19.68
N SER A 259 22.37 -9.14 -20.76
CA SER A 259 23.47 -8.95 -21.72
C SER A 259 24.67 -8.22 -21.10
N ILE A 260 24.45 -7.14 -20.33
CA ILE A 260 25.52 -6.43 -19.59
C ILE A 260 26.20 -7.35 -18.55
N ARG A 261 25.44 -8.16 -17.81
CA ARG A 261 25.98 -9.11 -16.82
C ARG A 261 26.60 -10.37 -17.44
N HIS A 262 26.44 -10.57 -18.74
CA HIS A 262 26.67 -11.86 -19.44
C HIS A 262 25.93 -13.04 -18.76
N ALA A 263 24.76 -12.77 -18.20
CA ALA A 263 23.93 -13.68 -17.42
C ALA A 263 22.60 -13.99 -18.13
N LYS A 264 21.74 -14.81 -17.51
CA LYS A 264 20.39 -15.14 -18.01
C LYS A 264 19.39 -15.25 -16.85
N VAL A 265 19.23 -14.16 -16.10
CA VAL A 265 18.30 -14.08 -14.96
C VAL A 265 16.84 -14.08 -15.45
N ALA A 266 16.52 -13.37 -16.53
CA ALA A 266 15.15 -13.27 -17.06
C ALA A 266 14.54 -14.63 -17.46
N ALA A 267 15.39 -15.61 -17.81
CA ALA A 267 14.97 -16.97 -18.14
C ALA A 267 14.69 -17.85 -16.90
N GLY A 268 15.08 -17.41 -15.70
CA GLY A 268 14.84 -18.08 -14.43
C GLY A 268 13.73 -17.45 -13.57
N GLU A 269 13.37 -16.19 -13.81
CA GLU A 269 12.33 -15.47 -13.04
C GLU A 269 10.92 -15.99 -13.33
N ALA A 270 10.06 -15.99 -12.29
CA ALA A 270 8.72 -16.54 -12.38
C ALA A 270 7.82 -15.69 -13.28
N GLY A 271 7.51 -16.20 -14.48
CA GLY A 271 6.75 -15.46 -15.50
C GLY A 271 7.61 -14.58 -16.41
N GLY A 272 8.95 -14.67 -16.34
CA GLY A 272 9.85 -13.92 -17.23
C GLY A 272 9.93 -12.42 -16.95
N ILE A 273 9.49 -11.98 -15.76
CA ILE A 273 9.48 -10.58 -15.33
C ILE A 273 10.20 -10.41 -14.00
N THR A 274 10.89 -9.29 -13.84
CA THR A 274 11.58 -8.90 -12.61
C THR A 274 10.60 -8.31 -11.60
N GLN A 275 10.64 -8.81 -10.36
CA GLN A 275 9.64 -8.54 -9.30
C GLN A 275 10.24 -7.98 -8.00
N HIS A 276 11.56 -7.84 -7.95
CA HIS A 276 12.37 -7.43 -6.80
C HIS A 276 13.37 -6.35 -7.25
N ILE A 277 13.89 -5.51 -6.35
CA ILE A 277 14.92 -4.53 -6.73
C ILE A 277 16.31 -5.17 -6.62
N GLY A 278 16.86 -5.57 -7.78
CA GLY A 278 18.22 -6.12 -7.86
C GLY A 278 19.29 -5.03 -7.85
N ALA A 279 20.38 -5.23 -7.11
CA ALA A 279 21.53 -4.32 -7.08
C ALA A 279 22.84 -5.10 -7.31
N TYR A 280 23.65 -4.70 -8.30
CA TYR A 280 24.90 -5.39 -8.66
C TYR A 280 25.91 -4.43 -9.31
N GLN A 281 27.17 -4.85 -9.43
CA GLN A 281 28.26 -4.02 -9.95
C GLN A 281 28.94 -4.64 -11.18
N VAL A 282 29.25 -3.79 -12.15
CA VAL A 282 29.94 -4.12 -13.41
C VAL A 282 31.23 -3.31 -13.49
N GLU A 283 32.25 -3.85 -14.15
CA GLU A 283 33.58 -3.25 -14.29
C GLU A 283 33.88 -3.05 -15.78
N VAL A 284 34.14 -1.81 -16.18
CA VAL A 284 34.26 -1.34 -17.57
C VAL A 284 35.41 -0.33 -17.61
N ASN A 285 36.42 -0.57 -18.46
CA ASN A 285 37.59 0.31 -18.63
C ASN A 285 38.26 0.70 -17.28
N ASP A 286 38.45 -0.30 -16.39
CA ASP A 286 38.94 -0.17 -15.01
C ASP A 286 38.10 0.74 -14.06
N LYS A 287 37.01 1.33 -14.55
CA LYS A 287 35.96 1.98 -13.76
C LYS A 287 34.84 0.99 -13.43
N LYS A 288 34.00 1.35 -12.45
CA LYS A 288 32.89 0.54 -11.97
C LYS A 288 31.57 1.28 -12.15
N ILE A 289 30.51 0.54 -12.44
CA ILE A 289 29.14 1.04 -12.55
C ILE A 289 28.27 0.14 -11.68
N THR A 290 27.47 0.71 -10.78
CA THR A 290 26.53 -0.04 -9.94
C THR A 290 25.13 0.12 -10.52
N PHE A 291 24.49 -0.98 -10.92
CA PHE A 291 23.16 -0.97 -11.51
C PHE A 291 22.08 -1.33 -10.49
N LEU A 292 20.95 -0.62 -10.53
CA LEU A 292 19.70 -0.98 -9.89
C LEU A 292 18.67 -1.39 -10.97
N ASP A 293 18.18 -2.63 -10.86
CA ASP A 293 17.14 -3.20 -11.72
C ASP A 293 15.77 -2.95 -11.08
N THR A 294 14.85 -2.24 -11.76
CA THR A 294 13.54 -1.88 -11.20
C THR A 294 12.36 -2.52 -11.95
N PRO A 295 11.40 -3.14 -11.24
CA PRO A 295 10.23 -3.75 -11.87
C PRO A 295 9.40 -2.77 -12.72
N GLY A 296 9.06 -3.20 -13.94
CA GLY A 296 8.38 -2.36 -14.93
C GLY A 296 6.88 -2.18 -14.74
N HIS A 297 6.22 -3.09 -14.04
CA HIS A 297 4.76 -3.11 -13.90
C HIS A 297 4.28 -2.00 -12.93
N GLU A 298 3.16 -1.35 -13.29
CA GLU A 298 2.46 -0.33 -12.49
C GLU A 298 2.39 -0.63 -10.97
N ALA A 299 2.17 -1.88 -10.55
CA ALA A 299 2.11 -2.27 -9.13
C ALA A 299 3.35 -1.83 -8.30
N PHE A 300 4.49 -1.65 -8.97
CA PHE A 300 5.78 -1.32 -8.37
C PHE A 300 6.17 0.16 -8.52
N THR A 301 5.19 1.08 -8.62
CA THR A 301 5.43 2.54 -8.66
C THR A 301 6.33 3.04 -7.52
N THR A 302 6.14 2.55 -6.29
CA THR A 302 6.97 2.95 -5.14
C THR A 302 8.40 2.41 -5.24
N MET A 303 8.61 1.22 -5.82
CA MET A 303 9.94 0.71 -6.14
C MET A 303 10.65 1.59 -7.18
N ARG A 304 9.94 2.06 -8.21
CA ARG A 304 10.51 3.00 -9.20
C ARG A 304 10.90 4.33 -8.56
N ALA A 305 10.02 4.93 -7.74
CA ALA A 305 10.32 6.16 -7.01
C ALA A 305 11.56 5.99 -6.10
N ARG A 306 11.62 4.90 -5.32
CA ARG A 306 12.77 4.51 -4.47
C ARG A 306 14.04 4.29 -5.29
N GLY A 307 13.93 3.75 -6.50
CA GLY A 307 15.05 3.62 -7.44
C GLY A 307 15.61 4.99 -7.82
N ALA A 308 14.78 5.86 -8.41
CA ALA A 308 15.19 7.20 -8.84
C ALA A 308 15.84 8.01 -7.70
N SER A 309 15.26 8.03 -6.50
CA SER A 309 15.76 8.83 -5.38
C SER A 309 17.07 8.32 -4.75
N VAL A 310 17.61 7.19 -5.21
CA VAL A 310 18.84 6.56 -4.68
C VAL A 310 19.97 6.53 -5.72
N THR A 311 19.68 6.87 -6.98
CA THR A 311 20.62 6.77 -8.11
C THR A 311 21.10 8.12 -8.64
N ASP A 312 22.31 8.09 -9.17
CA ASP A 312 23.00 9.23 -9.79
C ASP A 312 22.60 9.41 -11.27
N ILE A 313 22.21 8.34 -11.97
CA ILE A 313 21.77 8.37 -13.39
C ILE A 313 20.55 7.47 -13.58
N THR A 314 19.59 7.88 -14.40
CA THR A 314 18.47 7.03 -14.85
C THR A 314 18.61 6.70 -16.34
N ILE A 315 18.54 5.41 -16.69
CA ILE A 315 18.39 4.95 -18.07
C ILE A 315 16.91 4.68 -18.35
N LEU A 316 16.36 5.38 -19.34
CA LEU A 316 15.00 5.17 -19.83
C LEU A 316 15.02 4.24 -21.04
N VAL A 317 14.62 2.98 -20.85
CA VAL A 317 14.56 1.98 -21.93
C VAL A 317 13.23 2.09 -22.68
N VAL A 318 13.30 2.52 -23.94
CA VAL A 318 12.13 2.68 -24.83
C VAL A 318 12.30 1.80 -26.05
N ALA A 319 11.29 1.00 -26.38
CA ALA A 319 11.38 0.11 -27.53
C ALA A 319 11.00 0.82 -28.83
N ALA A 320 11.81 0.61 -29.88
CA ALA A 320 11.67 1.26 -31.17
C ALA A 320 10.43 0.82 -31.99
N ASP A 321 9.81 -0.31 -31.65
CA ASP A 321 8.55 -0.80 -32.21
C ASP A 321 7.32 -0.21 -31.48
N ASP A 322 7.37 -0.12 -30.15
CA ASP A 322 6.24 0.29 -29.31
C ASP A 322 6.10 1.82 -29.20
N GLY A 323 7.16 2.52 -28.76
CA GLY A 323 7.16 3.96 -28.46
C GLY A 323 6.87 4.31 -26.99
N VAL A 324 6.40 5.54 -26.74
CA VAL A 324 6.27 6.12 -25.39
C VAL A 324 4.95 5.73 -24.70
N MET A 325 4.96 4.53 -24.12
CA MET A 325 3.85 3.96 -23.34
C MET A 325 3.62 4.66 -21.97
N PRO A 326 2.45 4.50 -21.32
CA PRO A 326 2.11 5.21 -20.08
C PRO A 326 3.11 5.02 -18.92
N GLN A 327 3.64 3.81 -18.73
CA GLN A 327 4.68 3.54 -17.71
C GLN A 327 6.02 4.20 -18.05
N THR A 328 6.31 4.48 -19.33
CA THR A 328 7.46 5.29 -19.73
C THR A 328 7.27 6.74 -19.29
N LYS A 329 6.06 7.28 -19.40
CA LYS A 329 5.71 8.64 -18.91
C LYS A 329 5.81 8.73 -17.39
N GLU A 330 5.38 7.69 -16.69
CA GLU A 330 5.55 7.55 -15.23
C GLU A 330 7.04 7.52 -14.83
N ALA A 331 7.86 6.74 -15.52
CA ALA A 331 9.31 6.67 -15.29
C ALA A 331 10.01 8.02 -15.50
N ILE A 332 9.67 8.75 -16.58
CA ILE A 332 10.19 10.10 -16.83
C ILE A 332 9.82 11.04 -15.67
N ASN A 333 8.58 10.97 -15.17
CA ASN A 333 8.14 11.80 -14.06
C ASN A 333 8.89 11.50 -12.75
N HIS A 334 9.16 10.22 -12.43
CA HIS A 334 9.96 9.85 -11.25
C HIS A 334 11.40 10.36 -11.34
N ALA A 335 12.07 10.14 -12.48
CA ALA A 335 13.44 10.60 -12.68
C ALA A 335 13.56 12.14 -12.63
N LYS A 336 12.61 12.87 -13.25
CA LYS A 336 12.56 14.33 -13.19
C LYS A 336 12.19 14.87 -11.81
N ALA A 337 11.35 14.17 -11.04
CA ALA A 337 11.03 14.54 -9.66
C ALA A 337 12.21 14.32 -8.70
N ALA A 338 13.08 13.34 -8.99
CA ALA A 338 14.32 13.11 -8.26
C ALA A 338 15.47 14.03 -8.71
N GLY A 339 15.32 14.76 -9.83
CA GLY A 339 16.35 15.66 -10.37
C GLY A 339 17.53 14.94 -11.06
N VAL A 340 17.34 13.68 -11.47
CA VAL A 340 18.41 12.79 -11.93
C VAL A 340 18.58 12.87 -13.45
N PRO A 341 19.82 12.97 -13.99
CA PRO A 341 20.10 12.89 -15.42
C PRO A 341 19.51 11.65 -16.10
N ILE A 342 18.94 11.83 -17.29
CA ILE A 342 18.25 10.77 -18.05
C ILE A 342 19.01 10.45 -19.34
N ILE A 343 19.45 9.20 -19.48
CA ILE A 343 19.98 8.63 -20.73
C ILE A 343 18.87 7.80 -21.37
N VAL A 344 18.57 8.02 -22.65
CA VAL A 344 17.54 7.25 -23.37
C VAL A 344 18.19 6.08 -24.11
N ALA A 345 17.80 4.87 -23.75
CA ALA A 345 18.20 3.64 -24.43
C ALA A 345 17.09 3.17 -25.38
N VAL A 346 17.25 3.42 -26.67
CA VAL A 346 16.30 3.00 -27.71
C VAL A 346 16.58 1.54 -28.08
N ASN A 347 15.76 0.62 -27.58
CA ASN A 347 15.95 -0.82 -27.69
C ASN A 347 15.16 -1.45 -28.86
N LYS A 348 15.46 -2.72 -29.18
CA LYS A 348 14.85 -3.53 -30.25
C LYS A 348 15.11 -3.02 -31.68
N ILE A 349 16.20 -2.28 -31.93
CA ILE A 349 16.60 -1.82 -33.28
C ILE A 349 16.84 -2.96 -34.29
N ASP A 350 16.88 -4.21 -33.81
CA ASP A 350 17.02 -5.42 -34.62
C ASP A 350 15.74 -5.87 -35.34
N LYS A 351 14.57 -5.29 -35.02
CA LYS A 351 13.29 -5.58 -35.67
C LYS A 351 13.08 -4.75 -36.94
N GLU A 352 12.49 -5.36 -37.96
CA GLU A 352 12.06 -4.66 -39.19
C GLU A 352 11.00 -3.56 -38.94
N SER A 353 10.28 -3.64 -37.81
CA SER A 353 9.29 -2.65 -37.37
C SER A 353 9.86 -1.53 -36.48
N ALA A 354 11.18 -1.48 -36.27
CA ALA A 354 11.81 -0.46 -35.43
C ALA A 354 11.82 0.91 -36.12
N ASN A 355 11.35 1.95 -35.41
CA ASN A 355 11.40 3.34 -35.84
C ASN A 355 11.96 4.23 -34.70
N PRO A 356 13.29 4.40 -34.62
CA PRO A 356 13.92 5.23 -33.59
C PRO A 356 13.57 6.72 -33.71
N ASP A 357 13.39 7.24 -34.93
CA ASP A 357 13.04 8.66 -35.16
C ASP A 357 11.70 9.03 -34.53
N ARG A 358 10.71 8.11 -34.60
CA ARG A 358 9.43 8.24 -33.91
C ARG A 358 9.61 8.31 -32.38
N VAL A 359 10.51 7.52 -31.81
CA VAL A 359 10.79 7.54 -30.36
C VAL A 359 11.42 8.87 -29.94
N MET A 360 12.36 9.40 -30.71
CA MET A 360 12.93 10.73 -30.49
C MET A 360 11.88 11.84 -30.55
N GLN A 361 10.98 11.78 -31.54
CA GLN A 361 9.88 12.74 -31.68
C GLN A 361 8.89 12.65 -30.50
N GLU A 362 8.48 11.45 -30.10
CA GLU A 362 7.54 11.25 -28.96
C GLU A 362 8.16 11.68 -27.63
N LEU A 363 9.47 11.48 -27.40
CA LEU A 363 10.16 11.91 -26.18
C LEU A 363 10.40 13.43 -26.12
N THR A 364 10.46 14.10 -27.28
CA THR A 364 10.54 15.57 -27.34
C THR A 364 9.33 16.24 -26.66
N GLU A 365 8.14 15.63 -26.68
CA GLU A 365 6.95 16.12 -25.94
C GLU A 365 7.15 16.16 -24.42
N PHE A 366 8.11 15.38 -23.90
CA PHE A 366 8.43 15.28 -22.46
C PHE A 366 9.63 16.14 -22.05
N ASN A 367 10.07 17.06 -22.92
CA ASN A 367 11.32 17.80 -22.79
C ASN A 367 12.52 16.84 -22.58
N LEU A 368 12.66 15.87 -23.48
CA LEU A 368 13.85 15.01 -23.60
C LEU A 368 14.31 15.12 -25.06
N ILE A 369 15.24 16.04 -25.31
CA ILE A 369 15.63 16.47 -26.66
C ILE A 369 17.00 15.85 -26.99
N PRO A 370 17.15 15.12 -28.11
CA PRO A 370 18.43 14.56 -28.50
C PRO A 370 19.53 15.62 -28.68
N GLU A 371 20.76 15.30 -28.29
CA GLU A 371 21.97 16.11 -28.58
C GLU A 371 22.10 16.43 -30.08
N SER A 372 21.74 15.47 -30.95
CA SER A 372 21.75 15.63 -32.41
C SER A 372 20.80 16.70 -32.93
N TRP A 373 19.81 17.13 -32.13
CA TRP A 373 18.89 18.23 -32.40
C TRP A 373 19.23 19.49 -31.57
N GLY A 374 20.36 19.51 -30.87
CA GLY A 374 20.79 20.60 -30.00
C GLY A 374 20.21 20.55 -28.58
N GLY A 375 19.76 19.38 -28.14
CA GLY A 375 19.31 19.13 -26.77
C GLY A 375 20.42 18.70 -25.81
N ASP A 376 20.00 18.29 -24.61
CA ASP A 376 20.81 17.85 -23.47
C ASP A 376 20.76 16.34 -23.22
N THR A 377 19.81 15.64 -23.85
CA THR A 377 19.50 14.26 -23.54
C THR A 377 20.27 13.33 -24.47
N ILE A 378 21.09 12.45 -23.90
CA ILE A 378 21.83 11.42 -24.64
C ILE A 378 20.86 10.32 -25.10
N PHE A 379 20.94 9.95 -26.38
CA PHE A 379 20.16 8.85 -26.98
C PHE A 379 21.08 7.78 -27.56
N VAL A 380 21.04 6.57 -27.01
CA VAL A 380 21.83 5.42 -27.48
C VAL A 380 20.93 4.40 -28.19
N MET A 381 21.34 3.98 -29.38
CA MET A 381 20.60 3.03 -30.23
C MET A 381 21.12 1.61 -30.01
N LEU A 382 20.33 0.72 -29.42
CA LEU A 382 20.80 -0.61 -29.04
C LEU A 382 19.84 -1.77 -29.35
N SER A 383 20.40 -2.97 -29.39
CA SER A 383 19.64 -4.23 -29.35
C SER A 383 20.15 -5.05 -28.19
N ALA A 384 19.37 -5.09 -27.10
CA ALA A 384 19.67 -5.91 -25.94
C ALA A 384 19.85 -7.41 -26.28
N LEU A 385 19.21 -7.88 -27.36
CA LEU A 385 19.28 -9.28 -27.80
C LEU A 385 20.53 -9.58 -28.64
N LYS A 386 20.98 -8.64 -29.49
CA LYS A 386 22.19 -8.81 -30.32
C LYS A 386 23.48 -8.31 -29.65
N GLY A 387 23.37 -7.55 -28.55
CA GLY A 387 24.50 -6.91 -27.85
C GLY A 387 24.99 -5.61 -28.49
N THR A 388 24.47 -5.22 -29.66
CA THR A 388 24.89 -4.01 -30.37
C THR A 388 24.45 -2.75 -29.63
N GLY A 389 25.36 -1.78 -29.44
CA GLY A 389 25.08 -0.50 -28.75
C GLY A 389 25.14 -0.57 -27.22
N ILE A 390 25.51 -1.72 -26.63
CA ILE A 390 25.68 -1.84 -25.17
C ILE A 390 26.99 -1.19 -24.71
N ASP A 391 28.08 -1.40 -25.44
CA ASP A 391 29.39 -0.80 -25.10
C ASP A 391 29.32 0.74 -25.14
N GLU A 392 28.67 1.29 -26.18
CA GLU A 392 28.37 2.72 -26.33
C GLU A 392 27.53 3.26 -25.16
N LEU A 393 26.51 2.52 -24.71
CA LEU A 393 25.73 2.91 -23.52
C LEU A 393 26.60 2.96 -22.25
N LEU A 394 27.53 2.01 -22.08
CA LEU A 394 28.43 1.96 -20.92
C LEU A 394 29.46 3.10 -20.96
N GLU A 395 29.98 3.46 -22.14
CA GLU A 395 30.85 4.62 -22.32
C GLU A 395 30.12 5.94 -22.03
N MET A 396 28.88 6.11 -22.50
CA MET A 396 28.07 7.31 -22.21
C MET A 396 27.72 7.46 -20.73
N ILE A 397 27.48 6.36 -20.00
CA ILE A 397 27.27 6.38 -18.55
C ILE A 397 28.53 6.89 -17.82
N LEU A 398 29.72 6.44 -18.24
CA LEU A 398 30.99 6.92 -17.66
C LEU A 398 31.23 8.40 -18.01
N LEU A 399 30.91 8.84 -19.23
CA LEU A 399 31.03 10.24 -19.65
C LEU A 399 30.15 11.17 -18.80
N VAL A 400 28.87 10.83 -18.59
CA VAL A 400 27.98 11.60 -17.69
C VAL A 400 28.51 11.61 -16.25
N SER A 401 29.03 10.47 -15.77
CA SER A 401 29.63 10.38 -14.43
C SER A 401 30.89 11.23 -14.25
N GLU A 402 31.62 11.53 -15.33
CA GLU A 402 32.78 12.43 -15.32
C GLU A 402 32.35 13.90 -15.39
N VAL A 403 31.30 14.24 -16.17
CA VAL A 403 30.76 15.60 -16.28
C VAL A 403 30.09 16.06 -14.98
N GLU A 404 29.35 15.19 -14.29
CA GLU A 404 28.69 15.47 -13.00
C GLU A 404 29.65 15.31 -11.78
N GLU A 405 30.90 14.92 -12.02
CA GLU A 405 31.98 14.74 -11.03
C GLU A 405 31.56 13.98 -9.73
N TYR A 406 30.85 12.85 -9.85
CA TYR A 406 30.30 12.13 -8.68
C TYR A 406 31.37 11.68 -7.67
N LYS A 407 31.27 12.16 -6.42
CA LYS A 407 32.22 11.92 -5.33
C LYS A 407 31.57 11.37 -4.05
N ALA A 408 32.40 10.82 -3.17
CA ALA A 408 32.11 10.57 -1.74
C ALA A 408 33.41 10.55 -0.91
N ASN A 409 33.28 10.77 0.40
CA ASN A 409 34.37 10.57 1.36
C ASN A 409 34.45 9.08 1.73
N ARG A 410 35.63 8.47 1.60
CA ARG A 410 35.81 7.04 1.86
C ARG A 410 36.19 6.71 3.31
N GLU A 411 36.73 7.67 4.06
CA GLU A 411 37.30 7.43 5.40
C GLU A 411 36.25 7.55 6.52
N ARG A 412 35.15 8.28 6.28
CA ARG A 412 34.05 8.44 7.24
C ARG A 412 33.22 7.17 7.47
N LEU A 413 32.40 7.22 8.52
CA LEU A 413 31.39 6.21 8.84
C LEU A 413 30.34 6.10 7.71
N ALA A 414 29.86 4.88 7.47
CA ALA A 414 28.97 4.61 6.36
C ALA A 414 27.57 5.20 6.55
N VAL A 415 27.05 5.81 5.48
CA VAL A 415 25.70 6.32 5.31
C VAL A 415 25.16 5.82 3.98
N GLY A 416 23.87 5.48 3.92
CA GLY A 416 23.22 5.07 2.68
C GLY A 416 21.77 4.64 2.88
N THR A 417 21.26 3.80 2.00
CA THR A 417 19.83 3.45 1.91
C THR A 417 19.61 1.94 1.77
N VAL A 418 18.54 1.42 2.38
CA VAL A 418 18.03 0.06 2.14
C VAL A 418 17.40 0.01 0.75
N ILE A 419 17.96 -0.84 -0.12
CA ILE A 419 17.34 -1.16 -1.41
C ILE A 419 16.15 -2.09 -1.20
N GLU A 420 16.38 -3.20 -0.49
CA GLU A 420 15.37 -4.22 -0.21
C GLU A 420 15.71 -5.00 1.08
N ALA A 421 14.72 -5.62 1.72
CA ALA A 421 14.91 -6.35 2.97
C ALA A 421 13.96 -7.55 3.10
N ASN A 422 14.43 -8.62 3.76
CA ASN A 422 13.75 -9.91 3.87
C ASN A 422 14.09 -10.68 5.16
N LEU A 423 13.34 -11.75 5.43
CA LEU A 423 13.51 -12.61 6.60
C LEU A 423 13.94 -14.03 6.19
N ASP A 424 15.22 -14.34 6.37
CA ASP A 424 15.75 -15.68 6.07
C ASP A 424 15.73 -16.60 7.30
N LYS A 425 15.33 -17.86 7.09
CA LYS A 425 15.12 -18.84 8.17
C LYS A 425 16.40 -19.31 8.87
N GLY A 426 17.58 -19.13 8.27
CA GLY A 426 18.87 -19.49 8.86
C GLY A 426 19.73 -18.30 9.29
N ARG A 427 19.52 -17.12 8.68
CA ARG A 427 20.33 -15.91 8.85
C ARG A 427 19.63 -14.83 9.70
N GLY A 428 18.31 -14.90 9.87
CA GLY A 428 17.49 -13.89 10.54
C GLY A 428 17.10 -12.75 9.59
N PRO A 429 16.90 -11.52 10.10
CA PRO A 429 16.72 -10.34 9.27
C PRO A 429 17.93 -10.10 8.35
N VAL A 430 17.66 -9.92 7.08
CA VAL A 430 18.62 -9.65 6.01
C VAL A 430 18.19 -8.36 5.30
N ALA A 431 19.16 -7.52 4.93
CA ALA A 431 18.90 -6.27 4.21
C ALA A 431 19.98 -6.00 3.16
N THR A 432 19.56 -5.67 1.95
CA THR A 432 20.42 -5.22 0.85
C THR A 432 20.58 -3.71 0.96
N LEU A 433 21.77 -3.26 1.32
CA LEU A 433 22.12 -1.86 1.49
C LEU A 433 22.94 -1.37 0.30
N LEU A 434 22.71 -0.12 -0.10
CA LEU A 434 23.63 0.63 -0.94
C LEU A 434 24.37 1.65 -0.08
N VAL A 435 25.69 1.53 0.02
CA VAL A 435 26.55 2.53 0.68
C VAL A 435 26.63 3.76 -0.22
N GLN A 436 26.17 4.92 0.23
CA GLN A 436 26.26 6.17 -0.55
C GLN A 436 27.54 6.95 -0.22
N ASN A 437 27.90 7.01 1.07
CA ASN A 437 29.07 7.75 1.56
C ASN A 437 29.71 7.01 2.74
N GLY A 438 31.02 7.17 2.97
CA GLY A 438 31.79 6.40 3.96
C GLY A 438 32.01 4.93 3.59
N THR A 439 32.68 4.18 4.47
CA THR A 439 33.03 2.78 4.24
C THR A 439 32.49 1.86 5.35
N LEU A 440 31.58 0.96 4.98
CA LEU A 440 30.92 0.00 5.87
C LEU A 440 31.81 -1.23 6.12
N LYS A 441 31.89 -1.72 7.36
CA LYS A 441 32.78 -2.81 7.78
C LYS A 441 32.02 -3.87 8.60
N VAL A 442 32.51 -5.11 8.60
CA VAL A 442 31.95 -6.19 9.43
C VAL A 442 32.32 -5.94 10.90
N GLY A 443 31.30 -5.85 11.76
CA GLY A 443 31.43 -5.52 13.18
C GLY A 443 30.80 -4.17 13.56
N ASP A 444 30.51 -3.31 12.58
CA ASP A 444 29.98 -1.96 12.79
C ASP A 444 28.57 -1.98 13.43
N PRO A 445 28.29 -1.10 14.42
CA PRO A 445 26.95 -0.90 14.96
C PRO A 445 26.18 0.09 14.05
N ILE A 446 24.96 -0.30 13.69
CA ILE A 446 24.18 0.33 12.62
C ILE A 446 22.75 0.59 13.07
N VAL A 447 22.22 1.76 12.71
CA VAL A 447 20.79 2.10 12.80
C VAL A 447 20.24 2.20 11.38
N VAL A 448 19.07 1.64 11.14
CA VAL A 448 18.40 1.57 9.84
C VAL A 448 16.93 1.95 10.03
N GLY A 449 16.53 3.15 9.63
CA GLY A 449 15.15 3.63 9.82
C GLY A 449 14.70 3.61 11.29
N SER A 450 13.83 2.64 11.62
CA SER A 450 13.32 2.38 12.98
C SER A 450 13.95 1.16 13.68
N THR A 451 14.76 0.35 12.98
CA THR A 451 15.47 -0.83 13.52
C THR A 451 16.96 -0.53 13.74
N TYR A 452 17.65 -1.41 14.47
CA TYR A 452 19.08 -1.29 14.76
C TYR A 452 19.74 -2.67 14.85
N GLY A 453 21.06 -2.69 14.94
CA GLY A 453 21.82 -3.91 15.20
C GLY A 453 23.31 -3.73 15.01
N ARG A 454 23.98 -4.82 14.65
CA ARG A 454 25.43 -4.86 14.38
C ARG A 454 25.70 -5.76 13.19
N VAL A 455 26.51 -5.32 12.24
CA VAL A 455 26.83 -6.06 11.00
C VAL A 455 27.62 -7.33 11.34
N ARG A 456 26.95 -8.49 11.32
CA ARG A 456 27.55 -9.81 11.62
C ARG A 456 28.29 -10.41 10.43
N ALA A 457 27.78 -10.17 9.23
CA ALA A 457 28.37 -10.57 7.96
C ALA A 457 27.90 -9.62 6.86
N MET A 458 28.72 -9.47 5.82
CA MET A 458 28.35 -8.84 4.56
C MET A 458 28.62 -9.79 3.41
N VAL A 459 27.75 -9.77 2.41
CA VAL A 459 27.85 -10.53 1.17
C VAL A 459 27.66 -9.55 0.00
N ASN A 460 28.45 -9.66 -1.06
CA ASN A 460 28.24 -8.85 -2.26
C ASN A 460 27.21 -9.49 -3.21
N ASP A 461 26.80 -8.74 -4.22
CA ASP A 461 26.02 -9.17 -5.39
C ASP A 461 26.42 -10.54 -5.98
N LEU A 462 27.73 -10.83 -6.05
CA LEU A 462 28.26 -12.13 -6.54
C LEU A 462 28.25 -13.26 -5.49
N GLY A 463 27.50 -13.12 -4.39
CA GLY A 463 27.36 -14.12 -3.32
C GLY A 463 28.61 -14.36 -2.48
N ARG A 464 29.66 -13.52 -2.60
CA ARG A 464 30.93 -13.69 -1.90
C ARG A 464 30.93 -12.88 -0.60
N ARG A 465 31.50 -13.44 0.47
CA ARG A 465 31.62 -12.70 1.75
C ARG A 465 32.67 -11.60 1.63
N VAL A 466 32.28 -10.37 1.96
CA VAL A 466 33.16 -9.20 2.00
C VAL A 466 33.32 -8.71 3.45
N LYS A 467 34.45 -8.03 3.74
CA LYS A 467 34.74 -7.45 5.06
C LYS A 467 34.52 -5.94 5.13
N VAL A 468 34.56 -5.29 3.97
CA VAL A 468 34.61 -3.84 3.76
C VAL A 468 33.80 -3.55 2.50
N ALA A 469 32.96 -2.51 2.53
CA ALA A 469 32.16 -2.05 1.40
C ALA A 469 32.31 -0.52 1.25
N PRO A 470 33.00 -0.03 0.20
CA PRO A 470 33.18 1.40 -0.05
C PRO A 470 31.92 2.04 -0.69
N PRO A 471 31.90 3.37 -0.88
CA PRO A 471 30.80 4.07 -1.56
C PRO A 471 30.40 3.47 -2.91
N SER A 472 29.12 3.64 -3.25
CA SER A 472 28.40 3.07 -4.38
C SER A 472 28.40 1.53 -4.47
N THR A 473 28.80 0.81 -3.41
CA THR A 473 28.82 -0.67 -3.42
C THR A 473 27.53 -1.24 -2.81
N PRO A 474 26.80 -2.13 -3.51
CA PRO A 474 25.67 -2.85 -2.94
C PRO A 474 26.15 -4.05 -2.11
N VAL A 475 25.65 -4.18 -0.88
CA VAL A 475 25.95 -5.30 0.02
C VAL A 475 24.75 -5.78 0.82
N GLU A 476 24.59 -7.10 0.88
CA GLU A 476 23.62 -7.79 1.71
C GLU A 476 24.20 -8.00 3.12
N ILE A 477 23.58 -7.42 4.14
CA ILE A 477 24.01 -7.49 5.54
C ILE A 477 23.13 -8.42 6.38
N THR A 478 23.67 -8.91 7.50
CA THR A 478 22.89 -9.61 8.53
C THR A 478 23.22 -9.10 9.94
N GLY A 479 22.27 -9.25 10.87
CA GLY A 479 22.47 -8.91 12.29
C GLY A 479 21.69 -7.70 12.82
N LEU A 480 20.72 -7.22 12.06
CA LEU A 480 19.66 -6.33 12.55
C LEU A 480 18.72 -7.10 13.51
N HIS A 481 18.03 -6.38 14.40
CA HIS A 481 17.05 -6.96 15.31
C HIS A 481 15.73 -7.32 14.60
N GLU A 482 15.22 -6.41 13.77
CA GLU A 482 14.03 -6.60 12.94
C GLU A 482 14.33 -6.24 11.47
N VAL A 483 13.46 -6.65 10.56
CA VAL A 483 13.57 -6.35 9.11
C VAL A 483 13.25 -4.86 8.88
N PRO A 484 14.16 -4.06 8.30
CA PRO A 484 13.90 -2.64 8.02
C PRO A 484 12.90 -2.46 6.87
N SER A 485 12.37 -1.25 6.75
CA SER A 485 11.55 -0.85 5.60
C SER A 485 12.45 -0.67 4.38
N ALA A 486 11.98 -1.08 3.20
CA ALA A 486 12.70 -0.76 1.96
C ALA A 486 12.68 0.77 1.72
N GLY A 487 13.83 1.38 1.44
CA GLY A 487 14.01 2.82 1.37
C GLY A 487 14.42 3.52 2.68
N ASP A 488 14.50 2.80 3.81
CA ASP A 488 15.03 3.37 5.05
C ASP A 488 16.49 3.83 4.87
N ARG A 489 16.83 5.02 5.38
CA ARG A 489 18.23 5.46 5.49
C ARG A 489 18.93 4.69 6.62
N PHE A 490 20.23 4.42 6.46
CA PHE A 490 21.07 3.86 7.51
C PHE A 490 22.27 4.77 7.82
N ILE A 491 22.69 4.73 9.09
CA ILE A 491 23.92 5.38 9.58
C ILE A 491 24.67 4.41 10.51
N VAL A 492 25.98 4.30 10.31
CA VAL A 492 26.92 3.64 11.22
C VAL A 492 27.40 4.62 12.29
N PHE A 493 27.54 4.13 13.52
CA PHE A 493 28.10 4.87 14.64
C PHE A 493 29.43 4.24 15.10
N GLU A 494 30.25 4.98 15.83
CA GLU A 494 31.44 4.42 16.49
C GLU A 494 31.03 3.58 17.73
N ASP A 495 30.11 4.13 18.52
CA ASP A 495 29.62 3.54 19.77
C ASP A 495 28.35 2.71 19.57
N GLU A 496 28.42 1.41 19.85
CA GLU A 496 27.25 0.51 19.90
C GLU A 496 26.18 1.00 20.89
N LYS A 497 26.59 1.63 22.00
CA LYS A 497 25.66 2.24 22.97
C LYS A 497 24.84 3.37 22.35
N LYS A 498 25.48 4.22 21.53
CA LYS A 498 24.83 5.36 20.88
C LYS A 498 23.89 4.88 19.77
N ALA A 499 24.35 3.95 18.92
CA ALA A 499 23.49 3.29 17.92
C ALA A 499 22.26 2.64 18.56
N ARG A 500 22.44 1.90 19.66
CA ARG A 500 21.32 1.28 20.39
C ARG A 500 20.36 2.30 21.00
N GLN A 501 20.87 3.34 21.66
CA GLN A 501 20.01 4.37 22.28
C GLN A 501 19.18 5.12 21.22
N VAL A 502 19.79 5.48 20.09
CA VAL A 502 19.10 6.08 18.93
C VAL A 502 18.07 5.11 18.35
N GLY A 503 18.44 3.85 18.14
CA GLY A 503 17.54 2.82 17.60
C GLY A 503 16.33 2.52 18.49
N GLU A 504 16.53 2.36 19.80
CA GLU A 504 15.45 2.12 20.77
C GLU A 504 14.50 3.32 20.87
N ALA A 505 15.01 4.55 20.81
CA ALA A 505 14.19 5.77 20.78
C ALA A 505 13.34 5.87 19.50
N ARG A 506 13.93 5.58 18.32
CA ARG A 506 13.23 5.58 17.03
C ARG A 506 12.15 4.49 16.95
N ALA A 507 12.46 3.28 17.41
CA ALA A 507 11.50 2.17 17.47
C ALA A 507 10.28 2.54 18.34
N GLN A 508 10.51 3.14 19.52
CA GLN A 508 9.43 3.59 20.40
C GLN A 508 8.58 4.69 19.75
N LYS A 509 9.21 5.72 19.15
CA LYS A 509 8.54 6.82 18.44
C LYS A 509 7.64 6.30 17.32
N HIS A 510 8.15 5.41 16.48
CA HIS A 510 7.41 4.76 15.39
C HIS A 510 6.20 3.94 15.88
N ILE A 511 6.33 3.23 17.02
CA ILE A 511 5.21 2.51 17.66
C ILE A 511 4.13 3.47 18.18
N GLU A 512 4.51 4.65 18.68
CA GLU A 512 3.58 5.68 19.14
C GLU A 512 2.88 6.41 17.99
N GLU A 513 3.60 6.66 16.89
CA GLU A 513 3.05 7.21 15.64
C GLU A 513 1.99 6.25 15.04
N GLN A 514 2.30 4.96 14.84
CA GLN A 514 1.34 3.97 14.33
C GLN A 514 0.10 3.80 15.22
N ARG A 515 0.23 3.93 16.54
CA ARG A 515 -0.91 3.93 17.48
C ARG A 515 -1.75 5.19 17.34
N THR A 516 -1.11 6.34 17.10
CA THR A 516 -1.78 7.64 16.95
C THR A 516 -2.58 7.72 15.66
N GLU A 517 -2.06 7.16 14.55
CA GLU A 517 -2.80 7.07 13.29
C GLU A 517 -4.05 6.20 13.41
N ARG A 518 -3.93 5.00 14.01
CA ARG A 518 -5.07 4.09 14.23
C ARG A 518 -6.18 4.68 15.11
N ASN A 519 -5.87 5.68 15.94
CA ASN A 519 -6.84 6.36 16.80
C ASN A 519 -7.53 7.56 16.15
N LYS A 520 -7.19 7.93 14.91
CA LYS A 520 -7.79 9.07 14.16
C LYS A 520 -9.02 8.70 13.32
N VAL A 521 -9.71 7.59 13.61
CA VAL A 521 -11.02 7.30 13.01
C VAL A 521 -12.01 8.38 13.44
N SER A 522 -12.51 9.16 12.48
CA SER A 522 -13.45 10.24 12.75
C SER A 522 -14.88 9.72 12.95
N LEU A 523 -15.74 10.54 13.54
CA LEU A 523 -17.17 10.23 13.61
C LEU A 523 -17.82 10.28 12.22
N GLU A 524 -17.25 11.07 11.31
CA GLU A 524 -17.59 11.13 9.89
C GLU A 524 -17.27 9.80 9.18
N ASP A 525 -16.10 9.18 9.40
CA ASP A 525 -15.76 7.86 8.82
C ASP A 525 -16.76 6.78 9.26
N LEU A 526 -17.13 6.78 10.54
CA LEU A 526 -18.16 5.88 11.09
C LEU A 526 -19.54 6.19 10.47
N PHE A 527 -19.85 7.45 10.21
CA PHE A 527 -21.10 7.85 9.54
C PHE A 527 -21.11 7.48 8.05
N GLU A 528 -19.96 7.47 7.36
CA GLU A 528 -19.85 6.98 5.99
C GLU A 528 -19.95 5.46 5.93
N GLN A 529 -19.30 4.71 6.84
CA GLN A 529 -19.49 3.27 6.98
C GLN A 529 -20.97 2.90 7.21
N ILE A 530 -21.67 3.62 8.10
CA ILE A 530 -23.10 3.39 8.36
C ILE A 530 -23.98 3.79 7.16
N LYS A 531 -23.57 4.79 6.36
CA LYS A 531 -24.31 5.22 5.14
C LYS A 531 -24.08 4.34 3.93
N GLN A 532 -22.92 3.69 3.81
CA GLN A 532 -22.57 2.85 2.66
C GLN A 532 -23.34 1.51 2.63
N GLY A 533 -24.10 1.21 3.68
CA GLY A 533 -24.86 -0.04 3.81
C GLY A 533 -23.95 -1.23 4.09
N GLU A 534 -24.48 -2.45 3.91
CA GLU A 534 -23.71 -3.69 4.07
C GLU A 534 -22.82 -3.96 2.84
N MET A 535 -21.89 -3.04 2.53
CA MET A 535 -20.79 -3.36 1.61
C MET A 535 -19.98 -4.51 2.19
N LYS A 536 -19.81 -5.58 1.41
CA LYS A 536 -19.16 -6.80 1.89
C LYS A 536 -17.64 -6.57 1.94
N GLU A 537 -17.03 -6.73 3.11
CA GLU A 537 -15.57 -6.62 3.24
C GLU A 537 -14.90 -7.98 2.99
N ILE A 538 -13.89 -8.04 2.11
CA ILE A 538 -12.96 -9.17 2.04
C ILE A 538 -11.72 -8.85 2.86
N ASN A 539 -11.58 -9.56 3.97
CA ASN A 539 -10.43 -9.49 4.86
C ASN A 539 -9.24 -10.29 4.29
N LEU A 540 -8.10 -9.64 4.10
CA LEU A 540 -6.86 -10.25 3.60
C LEU A 540 -5.69 -10.09 4.58
N ILE A 541 -4.82 -11.09 4.60
CA ILE A 541 -3.48 -11.03 5.21
C ILE A 541 -2.45 -11.28 4.10
N VAL A 542 -1.51 -10.36 3.91
CA VAL A 542 -0.50 -10.43 2.85
C VAL A 542 0.86 -10.80 3.46
N LYS A 543 1.46 -11.89 2.96
CA LYS A 543 2.85 -12.25 3.26
C LYS A 543 3.66 -12.31 1.96
N ALA A 544 4.77 -11.60 1.90
CA ALA A 544 5.72 -11.72 0.79
C ALA A 544 7.11 -12.15 1.30
N ASP A 545 7.98 -12.53 0.38
CA ASP A 545 9.37 -12.89 0.65
C ASP A 545 10.24 -11.66 0.97
N VAL A 546 9.98 -10.53 0.31
CA VAL A 546 10.67 -9.24 0.51
C VAL A 546 9.68 -8.11 0.84
N HIS A 547 10.16 -7.07 1.55
CA HIS A 547 9.33 -5.93 1.97
C HIS A 547 8.65 -5.21 0.79
N GLY A 548 9.40 -4.91 -0.27
CA GLY A 548 8.87 -4.17 -1.43
C GLY A 548 7.74 -4.91 -2.15
N SER A 549 7.78 -6.25 -2.21
CA SER A 549 6.71 -7.04 -2.82
C SER A 549 5.48 -7.14 -1.92
N ALA A 550 5.62 -7.13 -0.58
CA ALA A 550 4.48 -7.01 0.34
C ALA A 550 3.78 -5.65 0.20
N GLU A 551 4.56 -4.58 0.10
CA GLU A 551 4.12 -3.19 -0.13
C GLU A 551 3.35 -3.06 -1.47
N ALA A 552 3.94 -3.52 -2.57
CA ALA A 552 3.34 -3.50 -3.90
C ALA A 552 2.06 -4.36 -3.99
N MET A 553 2.09 -5.59 -3.47
CA MET A 553 0.89 -6.44 -3.35
C MET A 553 -0.24 -5.73 -2.60
N SER A 554 0.09 -5.05 -1.49
CA SER A 554 -0.91 -4.37 -0.66
C SER A 554 -1.52 -3.15 -1.37
N SER A 555 -0.69 -2.34 -2.03
CA SER A 555 -1.17 -1.21 -2.83
C SER A 555 -2.04 -1.66 -4.01
N SER A 556 -1.63 -2.71 -4.73
CA SER A 556 -2.41 -3.27 -5.84
C SER A 556 -3.73 -3.88 -5.38
N LEU A 557 -3.77 -4.63 -4.28
CA LEU A 557 -5.01 -5.20 -3.74
C LEU A 557 -5.98 -4.12 -3.23
N GLN A 558 -5.47 -2.99 -2.74
CA GLN A 558 -6.29 -1.82 -2.36
C GLN A 558 -6.78 -0.99 -3.55
N LYS A 559 -6.18 -1.12 -4.74
CA LYS A 559 -6.65 -0.49 -5.99
C LYS A 559 -7.81 -1.26 -6.65
N ILE A 560 -8.15 -2.46 -6.18
CA ILE A 560 -9.26 -3.24 -6.74
C ILE A 560 -10.58 -2.62 -6.27
N ASP A 561 -11.32 -2.04 -7.21
CA ASP A 561 -12.63 -1.43 -6.99
C ASP A 561 -13.70 -2.27 -7.71
N VAL A 562 -14.64 -2.82 -6.95
CA VAL A 562 -15.76 -3.65 -7.45
C VAL A 562 -17.02 -3.21 -6.71
N GLU A 563 -18.05 -2.77 -7.43
CA GLU A 563 -19.23 -2.13 -6.86
C GLU A 563 -19.97 -3.03 -5.85
N GLY A 564 -19.80 -2.75 -4.56
CA GLY A 564 -20.44 -3.46 -3.43
C GLY A 564 -19.51 -4.34 -2.59
N VAL A 565 -18.25 -4.54 -2.98
CA VAL A 565 -17.27 -5.35 -2.24
C VAL A 565 -15.97 -4.57 -2.04
N LYS A 566 -15.45 -4.55 -0.80
CA LYS A 566 -14.25 -3.77 -0.43
C LYS A 566 -13.13 -4.66 0.10
N VAL A 567 -11.92 -4.51 -0.44
CA VAL A 567 -10.72 -5.20 0.06
C VAL A 567 -10.19 -4.53 1.33
N LYS A 568 -9.88 -5.33 2.36
CA LYS A 568 -9.41 -4.86 3.66
C LYS A 568 -8.20 -5.66 4.12
N ILE A 569 -7.03 -5.02 4.14
CA ILE A 569 -5.78 -5.67 4.55
C ILE A 569 -5.59 -5.49 6.05
N ILE A 570 -5.65 -6.60 6.80
CA ILE A 570 -5.54 -6.60 8.28
C ILE A 570 -4.07 -6.57 8.70
N HIS A 571 -3.24 -7.35 8.02
CA HIS A 571 -1.83 -7.50 8.34
C HIS A 571 -1.00 -7.73 7.08
N THR A 572 0.12 -7.02 7.00
CA THR A 572 1.18 -7.19 6.00
C THR A 572 2.44 -7.67 6.71
N GLY A 573 3.22 -8.55 6.07
CA GLY A 573 4.45 -9.04 6.68
C GLY A 573 5.40 -9.71 5.70
N VAL A 574 6.64 -9.91 6.15
CA VAL A 574 7.75 -10.43 5.35
C VAL A 574 8.20 -11.77 5.91
N GLY A 575 8.45 -12.74 5.04
CA GLY A 575 8.83 -14.11 5.38
C GLY A 575 7.68 -15.13 5.29
N ALA A 576 7.97 -16.36 5.71
CA ALA A 576 7.03 -17.48 5.63
C ALA A 576 5.75 -17.27 6.47
N ILE A 577 4.65 -17.88 6.03
CA ILE A 577 3.37 -17.83 6.75
C ILE A 577 3.49 -18.68 8.02
N THR A 578 3.27 -18.06 9.18
CA THR A 578 3.41 -18.65 10.51
C THR A 578 2.07 -19.11 11.08
N GLU A 579 2.13 -19.87 12.17
CA GLU A 579 0.96 -20.31 12.93
C GLU A 579 0.17 -19.13 13.52
N SER A 580 0.85 -18.05 13.92
CA SER A 580 0.21 -16.82 14.41
C SER A 580 -0.59 -16.09 13.33
N ASP A 581 -0.16 -16.17 12.07
CA ASP A 581 -0.89 -15.56 10.93
C ASP A 581 -2.18 -16.31 10.63
N VAL A 582 -2.17 -17.64 10.79
CA VAL A 582 -3.35 -18.50 10.63
C VAL A 582 -4.35 -18.27 11.76
N ILE A 583 -3.89 -18.08 13.00
CA ILE A 583 -4.76 -17.75 14.14
C ILE A 583 -5.38 -16.35 13.94
N LEU A 584 -4.61 -15.37 13.45
CA LEU A 584 -5.12 -14.03 13.13
C LEU A 584 -6.15 -14.08 11.98
N ALA A 585 -5.93 -14.94 10.99
CA ALA A 585 -6.86 -15.17 9.89
C ALA A 585 -8.18 -15.80 10.36
N SER A 586 -8.13 -16.88 11.15
CA SER A 586 -9.30 -17.52 11.77
C SER A 586 -10.10 -16.51 12.60
N ALA A 587 -9.43 -15.78 13.50
CA ALA A 587 -10.07 -14.78 14.36
C ALA A 587 -10.70 -13.58 13.62
N SER A 588 -10.32 -13.35 12.36
CA SER A 588 -10.78 -12.21 11.55
C SER A 588 -11.56 -12.61 10.30
N ASN A 589 -11.82 -13.91 10.09
CA ASN A 589 -12.35 -14.50 8.86
C ASN A 589 -11.62 -13.97 7.60
N ALA A 590 -10.29 -14.10 7.56
CA ALA A 590 -9.44 -13.55 6.51
C ALA A 590 -8.76 -14.62 5.64
N ILE A 591 -8.53 -14.30 4.37
CA ILE A 591 -7.76 -15.14 3.43
C ILE A 591 -6.28 -14.75 3.51
N ILE A 592 -5.37 -15.74 3.55
CA ILE A 592 -3.92 -15.49 3.54
C ILE A 592 -3.38 -15.58 2.12
N ILE A 593 -2.81 -14.47 1.62
CA ILE A 593 -2.16 -14.36 0.32
C ILE A 593 -0.64 -14.42 0.52
N GLY A 594 -0.03 -15.53 0.11
CA GLY A 594 1.41 -15.75 0.13
C GLY A 594 2.06 -15.47 -1.22
N PHE A 595 2.83 -14.40 -1.33
CA PHE A 595 3.60 -14.04 -2.51
C PHE A 595 5.03 -14.59 -2.43
N ASN A 596 5.38 -15.52 -3.34
CA ASN A 596 6.62 -16.29 -3.41
C ASN A 596 7.04 -17.09 -2.14
N VAL A 597 6.34 -16.90 -1.02
CA VAL A 597 6.54 -17.61 0.25
C VAL A 597 5.79 -18.95 0.32
N ARG A 598 6.05 -19.71 1.39
CA ARG A 598 5.33 -20.94 1.73
C ARG A 598 4.96 -20.95 3.23
N PRO A 599 3.86 -21.61 3.62
CA PRO A 599 3.54 -21.81 5.02
C PRO A 599 4.50 -22.80 5.69
N ASP A 600 4.74 -22.60 6.98
CA ASP A 600 5.47 -23.56 7.79
C ASP A 600 4.65 -24.83 8.09
N VAL A 601 5.35 -25.90 8.49
CA VAL A 601 4.75 -27.23 8.71
C VAL A 601 3.67 -27.23 9.81
N ASN A 602 3.77 -26.31 10.78
CA ASN A 602 2.71 -26.09 11.76
C ASN A 602 1.58 -25.23 11.20
N ALA A 603 1.90 -24.12 10.51
CA ALA A 603 0.92 -23.22 9.92
C ALA A 603 -0.02 -23.95 8.97
N LYS A 604 0.50 -24.84 8.11
CA LYS A 604 -0.32 -25.66 7.21
C LYS A 604 -1.29 -26.58 7.95
N LYS A 605 -0.86 -27.23 9.03
CA LYS A 605 -1.74 -28.09 9.86
C LYS A 605 -2.81 -27.28 10.58
N THR A 606 -2.43 -26.11 11.10
CA THR A 606 -3.35 -25.22 11.81
C THR A 606 -4.41 -24.69 10.83
N ALA A 607 -4.03 -24.36 9.60
CA ALA A 607 -4.96 -23.93 8.55
C ALA A 607 -5.92 -25.06 8.13
N GLU A 608 -5.45 -26.31 8.07
CA GLU A 608 -6.29 -27.50 7.85
C GLU A 608 -7.27 -27.80 8.99
N VAL A 609 -6.99 -27.35 10.22
CA VAL A 609 -7.87 -27.51 11.40
C VAL A 609 -8.86 -26.35 11.52
N GLU A 610 -8.38 -25.11 11.37
CA GLU A 610 -9.16 -23.88 11.46
C GLU A 610 -9.96 -23.58 10.17
N ASN A 611 -9.74 -24.34 9.09
CA ASN A 611 -10.31 -24.13 7.75
C ASN A 611 -9.97 -22.74 7.16
N VAL A 612 -8.73 -22.29 7.35
CA VAL A 612 -8.22 -21.01 6.82
C VAL A 612 -7.66 -21.20 5.41
N ASP A 613 -8.18 -20.41 4.47
CA ASP A 613 -7.73 -20.40 3.08
C ASP A 613 -6.33 -19.75 2.93
N ILE A 614 -5.39 -20.48 2.31
CA ILE A 614 -4.04 -19.99 1.99
C ILE A 614 -3.82 -20.11 0.48
N ARG A 615 -3.74 -18.96 -0.21
CA ARG A 615 -3.48 -18.87 -1.66
C ARG A 615 -2.04 -18.43 -1.89
N LEU A 616 -1.33 -19.14 -2.79
CA LEU A 616 0.11 -19.00 -3.00
C LEU A 616 0.42 -18.60 -4.45
N HIS A 617 0.96 -17.40 -4.63
CA HIS A 617 1.17 -16.78 -5.94
C HIS A 617 2.66 -16.49 -6.18
N ARG A 618 3.02 -16.36 -7.46
CA ARG A 618 4.37 -16.00 -7.95
C ARG A 618 4.36 -14.87 -9.00
N ILE A 619 3.17 -14.34 -9.27
CA ILE A 619 2.90 -13.32 -10.28
C ILE A 619 1.74 -12.50 -9.70
N ILE A 620 1.95 -11.18 -9.55
CA ILE A 620 1.02 -10.28 -8.84
C ILE A 620 -0.35 -10.20 -9.53
N TYR A 621 -0.37 -10.17 -10.87
CA TYR A 621 -1.61 -10.23 -11.67
C TYR A 621 -2.51 -11.40 -11.28
N LYS A 622 -1.95 -12.60 -11.08
CA LYS A 622 -2.75 -13.80 -10.74
C LYS A 622 -3.34 -13.76 -9.33
N ALA A 623 -2.80 -12.94 -8.43
CA ALA A 623 -3.41 -12.68 -7.13
C ALA A 623 -4.53 -11.65 -7.24
N ILE A 624 -4.35 -10.62 -8.08
CA ILE A 624 -5.38 -9.62 -8.40
C ILE A 624 -6.58 -10.29 -9.08
N GLU A 625 -6.35 -11.09 -10.12
CA GLU A 625 -7.37 -11.84 -10.86
C GLU A 625 -8.17 -12.80 -9.96
N GLU A 626 -7.51 -13.54 -9.06
CA GLU A 626 -8.19 -14.48 -8.15
C GLU A 626 -9.01 -13.75 -7.07
N ILE A 627 -8.53 -12.59 -6.59
CA ILE A 627 -9.29 -11.73 -5.66
C ILE A 627 -10.45 -11.02 -6.35
N GLU A 628 -10.28 -10.47 -7.56
CA GLU A 628 -11.39 -9.86 -8.32
C GLU A 628 -12.49 -10.89 -8.61
N ALA A 629 -12.12 -12.11 -9.00
CA ALA A 629 -13.06 -13.20 -9.19
C ALA A 629 -13.78 -13.59 -7.88
N ALA A 630 -13.09 -13.61 -6.74
CA ALA A 630 -13.70 -13.84 -5.43
C ALA A 630 -14.65 -12.70 -5.01
N MET A 631 -14.31 -11.44 -5.31
CA MET A 631 -15.19 -10.29 -5.07
C MET A 631 -16.46 -10.37 -5.91
N LYS A 632 -16.34 -10.70 -7.20
CA LYS A 632 -17.50 -10.89 -8.09
C LYS A 632 -18.38 -12.07 -7.65
N GLY A 633 -17.79 -13.17 -7.20
CA GLY A 633 -18.51 -14.30 -6.60
C GLY A 633 -19.17 -14.01 -5.24
N MET A 634 -18.93 -12.84 -4.64
CA MET A 634 -19.60 -12.37 -3.42
C MET A 634 -20.70 -11.33 -3.70
N LEU A 635 -20.86 -10.85 -4.94
CA LEU A 635 -21.97 -9.97 -5.32
C LEU A 635 -23.29 -10.76 -5.28
N ASP A 636 -24.34 -10.10 -4.80
CA ASP A 636 -25.70 -10.63 -4.95
C ASP A 636 -26.15 -10.46 -6.42
N PRO A 637 -26.90 -11.41 -7.00
CA PRO A 637 -27.34 -11.33 -8.38
C PRO A 637 -28.34 -10.19 -8.59
N GLU A 638 -28.37 -9.64 -9.81
CA GLU A 638 -29.42 -8.69 -10.20
C GLU A 638 -30.67 -9.44 -10.65
N PHE A 639 -31.84 -8.91 -10.32
CA PHE A 639 -33.13 -9.47 -10.72
C PHE A 639 -33.77 -8.56 -11.76
N GLU A 640 -33.81 -9.00 -13.03
CA GLU A 640 -34.50 -8.27 -14.11
C GLU A 640 -35.97 -8.72 -14.20
N GLU A 641 -36.89 -7.77 -14.41
CA GLU A 641 -38.31 -8.03 -14.52
C GLU A 641 -38.69 -8.49 -15.93
N LYS A 642 -38.84 -9.80 -16.10
CA LYS A 642 -39.14 -10.41 -17.40
C LYS A 642 -40.63 -10.70 -17.54
N VAL A 643 -41.31 -9.96 -18.42
CA VAL A 643 -42.71 -10.24 -18.78
C VAL A 643 -42.80 -11.59 -19.49
N ILE A 644 -43.54 -12.53 -18.91
CA ILE A 644 -43.72 -13.91 -19.41
C ILE A 644 -44.98 -14.09 -20.26
N GLY A 645 -45.93 -13.16 -20.17
CA GLY A 645 -47.16 -13.17 -20.95
C GLY A 645 -48.13 -12.05 -20.61
N GLN A 646 -49.12 -11.86 -21.49
CA GLN A 646 -50.21 -10.89 -21.33
C GLN A 646 -51.56 -11.61 -21.39
N VAL A 647 -52.54 -11.10 -20.64
CA VAL A 647 -53.88 -11.69 -20.52
C VAL A 647 -54.95 -10.60 -20.53
N GLU A 648 -55.97 -10.77 -21.35
CA GLU A 648 -57.14 -9.86 -21.43
C GLU A 648 -58.25 -10.34 -20.48
N VAL A 649 -58.77 -9.46 -19.62
CA VAL A 649 -59.94 -9.74 -18.78
C VAL A 649 -61.22 -9.57 -19.61
N ARG A 650 -61.90 -10.67 -19.91
CA ARG A 650 -63.14 -10.66 -20.70
C ARG A 650 -64.39 -10.58 -19.85
N ASN A 651 -64.41 -11.28 -18.72
CA ASN A 651 -65.54 -11.26 -17.79
C ASN A 651 -65.11 -11.25 -16.33
N THR A 652 -66.00 -10.80 -15.44
CA THR A 652 -65.74 -10.81 -13.97
C THR A 652 -66.84 -11.52 -13.19
N PHE A 653 -66.45 -12.42 -12.29
CA PHE A 653 -67.37 -13.24 -11.49
C PHE A 653 -67.12 -12.97 -10.00
N LYS A 654 -68.13 -12.47 -9.28
CA LYS A 654 -68.01 -12.14 -7.86
C LYS A 654 -68.52 -13.30 -6.99
N VAL A 655 -67.63 -13.86 -6.16
CA VAL A 655 -67.92 -15.03 -5.31
C VAL A 655 -67.64 -14.68 -3.85
N SER A 656 -68.67 -14.73 -3.00
CA SER A 656 -68.68 -14.18 -1.63
C SER A 656 -67.69 -14.81 -0.62
N LYS A 657 -66.86 -15.77 -1.05
CA LYS A 657 -65.80 -16.41 -0.25
C LYS A 657 -64.40 -16.29 -0.88
N VAL A 658 -64.29 -15.75 -2.09
CA VAL A 658 -63.05 -15.79 -2.91
C VAL A 658 -62.73 -14.41 -3.52
N GLY A 659 -63.72 -13.52 -3.65
CA GLY A 659 -63.53 -12.16 -4.20
C GLY A 659 -64.00 -12.04 -5.65
N THR A 660 -63.40 -11.11 -6.40
CA THR A 660 -63.60 -10.98 -7.86
C THR A 660 -62.67 -11.95 -8.59
N ILE A 661 -63.24 -12.99 -9.21
CA ILE A 661 -62.55 -13.88 -10.14
C ILE A 661 -62.59 -13.24 -11.53
N ALA A 662 -61.43 -13.04 -12.14
CA ALA A 662 -61.31 -12.56 -13.51
C ALA A 662 -61.33 -13.75 -14.48
N GLY A 663 -62.27 -13.76 -15.42
CA GLY A 663 -62.31 -14.67 -16.55
C GLY A 663 -61.50 -14.08 -17.70
N CYS A 664 -60.36 -14.70 -18.00
CA CYS A 664 -59.29 -14.08 -18.77
C CYS A 664 -58.82 -14.97 -19.93
N TYR A 665 -58.34 -14.35 -21.00
CA TYR A 665 -57.81 -15.02 -22.19
C TYR A 665 -56.34 -14.65 -22.41
N VAL A 666 -55.45 -15.65 -22.47
CA VAL A 666 -54.00 -15.39 -22.64
C VAL A 666 -53.75 -14.95 -24.08
N THR A 667 -53.46 -13.66 -24.26
CA THR A 667 -53.22 -13.03 -25.57
C THR A 667 -51.81 -13.29 -26.07
N ASP A 668 -50.81 -13.26 -25.17
CA ASP A 668 -49.43 -13.59 -25.51
C ASP A 668 -48.67 -14.33 -24.40
N GLY A 669 -47.65 -15.10 -24.78
CA GLY A 669 -46.79 -15.84 -23.86
C GLY A 669 -47.51 -16.89 -23.03
N LYS A 670 -47.26 -16.89 -21.71
CA LYS A 670 -47.95 -17.74 -20.72
C LYS A 670 -48.04 -17.06 -19.36
N VAL A 671 -48.97 -17.52 -18.52
CA VAL A 671 -49.04 -17.13 -17.11
C VAL A 671 -48.87 -18.35 -16.22
N THR A 672 -48.03 -18.22 -15.20
CA THR A 672 -47.81 -19.21 -14.15
C THR A 672 -48.58 -18.83 -12.89
N ARG A 673 -48.78 -19.77 -11.96
CA ARG A 673 -49.34 -19.43 -10.64
C ARG A 673 -48.40 -18.55 -9.80
N ASP A 674 -47.10 -18.70 -9.99
CA ASP A 674 -46.06 -18.13 -9.12
C ASP A 674 -45.45 -16.83 -9.69
N SER A 675 -46.05 -16.24 -10.73
CA SER A 675 -45.61 -14.97 -11.33
C SER A 675 -46.21 -13.75 -10.63
N GLY A 676 -45.44 -12.67 -10.56
CA GLY A 676 -45.96 -11.34 -10.32
C GLY A 676 -46.89 -10.90 -11.47
N ILE A 677 -47.81 -9.99 -11.17
CA ILE A 677 -48.79 -9.46 -12.14
C ILE A 677 -49.00 -7.97 -11.97
N ARG A 678 -49.13 -7.26 -13.11
CA ARG A 678 -49.53 -5.85 -13.18
C ARG A 678 -50.87 -5.73 -13.88
N LEU A 679 -51.83 -5.06 -13.26
CA LEU A 679 -53.13 -4.75 -13.84
C LEU A 679 -53.03 -3.39 -14.56
N VAL A 680 -53.18 -3.40 -15.88
CA VAL A 680 -53.10 -2.24 -16.76
C VAL A 680 -54.48 -1.92 -17.34
N ARG A 681 -54.91 -0.66 -17.22
CA ARG A 681 -56.17 -0.13 -17.76
C ARG A 681 -55.87 1.16 -18.50
N ASP A 682 -56.34 1.29 -19.74
CA ASP A 682 -56.10 2.47 -20.60
C ASP A 682 -54.62 2.86 -20.75
N GLY A 683 -53.69 1.90 -20.61
CA GLY A 683 -52.24 2.12 -20.65
C GLY A 683 -51.60 2.55 -19.32
N VAL A 684 -52.34 2.55 -18.21
CA VAL A 684 -51.85 2.92 -16.86
C VAL A 684 -51.89 1.70 -15.93
N VAL A 685 -50.78 1.45 -15.21
CA VAL A 685 -50.74 0.44 -14.15
C VAL A 685 -51.60 0.90 -12.97
N ILE A 686 -52.60 0.10 -12.60
CA ILE A 686 -53.50 0.35 -11.48
C ILE A 686 -53.04 -0.39 -10.21
N PHE A 687 -52.50 -1.59 -10.37
CA PHE A 687 -52.14 -2.46 -9.26
C PHE A 687 -51.00 -3.41 -9.68
N GLU A 688 -50.11 -3.70 -8.74
CA GLU A 688 -49.03 -4.66 -8.86
C GLU A 688 -49.10 -5.63 -7.69
N GLY A 689 -48.91 -6.93 -7.93
CA GLY A 689 -49.01 -7.95 -6.89
C GLY A 689 -48.84 -9.37 -7.43
N GLU A 690 -49.47 -10.34 -6.77
CA GLU A 690 -49.31 -11.77 -7.03
C GLU A 690 -50.64 -12.44 -7.42
N VAL A 691 -50.55 -13.54 -8.17
CA VAL A 691 -51.70 -14.42 -8.45
C VAL A 691 -52.02 -15.25 -7.21
N ASP A 692 -53.26 -15.18 -6.70
CA ASP A 692 -53.69 -15.96 -5.53
C ASP A 692 -54.11 -17.39 -5.92
N THR A 693 -55.03 -17.50 -6.87
CA THR A 693 -55.39 -18.76 -7.53
C THR A 693 -55.50 -18.59 -9.05
N LEU A 694 -54.97 -19.59 -9.77
CA LEU A 694 -55.06 -19.75 -11.22
C LEU A 694 -55.75 -21.09 -11.51
N LYS A 695 -56.89 -21.05 -12.21
CA LYS A 695 -57.71 -22.23 -12.48
C LYS A 695 -58.11 -22.29 -13.96
N ARG A 696 -58.31 -23.50 -14.48
CA ARG A 696 -58.88 -23.74 -15.80
C ARG A 696 -60.12 -24.62 -15.66
N PHE A 697 -61.27 -24.06 -16.02
CA PHE A 697 -62.61 -24.61 -15.76
C PHE A 697 -62.90 -24.90 -14.27
N LYS A 698 -62.45 -26.05 -13.74
CA LYS A 698 -62.62 -26.46 -12.33
C LYS A 698 -61.31 -26.80 -11.64
N ASP A 699 -60.25 -27.02 -12.42
CA ASP A 699 -59.00 -27.59 -11.94
C ASP A 699 -57.96 -26.48 -11.70
N ASP A 700 -57.12 -26.60 -10.68
CA ASP A 700 -56.00 -25.69 -10.43
C ASP A 700 -54.92 -25.88 -11.49
N ALA A 701 -54.56 -24.79 -12.17
CA ALA A 701 -53.56 -24.79 -13.23
C ALA A 701 -52.23 -24.22 -12.71
N LYS A 702 -51.11 -24.91 -12.99
CA LYS A 702 -49.77 -24.39 -12.68
C LYS A 702 -49.34 -23.32 -13.68
N GLU A 703 -49.68 -23.52 -14.95
CA GLU A 703 -49.47 -22.55 -16.02
C GLU A 703 -50.61 -22.63 -17.06
N VAL A 704 -50.82 -21.53 -17.78
CA VAL A 704 -51.75 -21.43 -18.91
C VAL A 704 -51.06 -20.71 -20.06
N SER A 705 -50.99 -21.39 -21.21
CA SER A 705 -50.37 -20.89 -22.45
C SER A 705 -51.31 -19.99 -23.25
N GLN A 706 -50.73 -19.17 -24.14
CA GLN A 706 -51.41 -18.40 -25.19
C GLN A 706 -52.56 -19.17 -25.87
N GLY A 707 -53.66 -18.46 -26.11
CA GLY A 707 -54.84 -18.99 -26.81
C GLY A 707 -55.83 -19.77 -25.95
N TYR A 708 -55.56 -19.93 -24.64
CA TYR A 708 -56.48 -20.58 -23.70
C TYR A 708 -57.14 -19.60 -22.73
N GLU A 709 -58.36 -19.94 -22.33
CA GLU A 709 -59.11 -19.27 -21.26
C GLU A 709 -58.75 -19.82 -19.88
N CYS A 710 -58.71 -18.93 -18.90
CA CYS A 710 -58.48 -19.24 -17.48
C CYS A 710 -59.33 -18.35 -16.57
N GLY A 711 -59.51 -18.79 -15.33
CA GLY A 711 -59.98 -17.96 -14.23
C GLY A 711 -58.81 -17.64 -13.32
N MET A 712 -58.53 -16.36 -13.07
CA MET A 712 -57.51 -15.93 -12.11
C MET A 712 -58.09 -15.03 -11.02
N THR A 713 -57.32 -14.89 -9.94
CA THR A 713 -57.64 -14.05 -8.77
C THR A 713 -56.39 -13.33 -8.33
N ILE A 714 -56.51 -12.05 -8.01
CA ILE A 714 -55.37 -11.18 -7.65
C ILE A 714 -55.32 -11.06 -6.12
N LYS A 715 -54.16 -11.34 -5.54
CA LYS A 715 -53.95 -11.29 -4.09
C LYS A 715 -54.20 -9.86 -3.58
N ASN A 716 -55.10 -9.74 -2.59
CA ASN A 716 -55.53 -8.48 -1.96
C ASN A 716 -56.23 -7.43 -2.88
N PHE A 717 -56.56 -7.73 -4.15
CA PHE A 717 -57.18 -6.76 -5.06
C PHE A 717 -58.50 -7.26 -5.67
N ASN A 718 -59.48 -6.37 -5.84
CA ASN A 718 -60.85 -6.74 -6.25
C ASN A 718 -61.52 -5.81 -7.30
N ASP A 719 -60.95 -4.66 -7.66
CA ASP A 719 -61.50 -3.74 -8.70
C ASP A 719 -61.01 -4.11 -10.11
N ILE A 720 -61.17 -5.38 -10.47
CA ILE A 720 -60.92 -5.87 -11.83
C ILE A 720 -62.16 -5.58 -12.67
N LYS A 721 -61.97 -5.12 -13.91
CA LYS A 721 -63.02 -4.79 -14.88
C LYS A 721 -62.82 -5.52 -16.20
N GLU A 722 -63.89 -5.62 -16.98
CA GLU A 722 -63.86 -6.19 -18.33
C GLU A 722 -63.14 -5.19 -19.25
N GLY A 723 -62.16 -5.66 -20.03
CA GLY A 723 -61.25 -4.83 -20.82
C GLY A 723 -59.91 -4.49 -20.15
N ASP A 724 -59.69 -4.88 -18.89
CA ASP A 724 -58.37 -4.75 -18.25
C ASP A 724 -57.35 -5.73 -18.88
N ILE A 725 -56.09 -5.31 -18.96
CA ILE A 725 -54.96 -6.16 -19.35
C ILE A 725 -54.17 -6.54 -18.10
N ILE A 726 -53.75 -7.80 -17.99
CA ILE A 726 -52.89 -8.31 -16.92
C ILE A 726 -51.57 -8.76 -17.55
N GLU A 727 -50.48 -8.08 -17.18
CA GLU A 727 -49.13 -8.45 -17.58
C GLU A 727 -48.52 -9.33 -16.49
N ALA A 728 -48.16 -10.58 -16.81
CA ALA A 728 -47.48 -11.47 -15.89
C ALA A 728 -45.97 -11.37 -16.08
N TYR A 729 -45.23 -11.22 -14.98
CA TYR A 729 -43.78 -11.09 -14.98
C TYR A 729 -43.13 -11.98 -13.91
N VAL A 730 -41.88 -12.33 -14.16
CA VAL A 730 -41.04 -13.13 -13.25
C VAL A 730 -39.70 -12.40 -13.11
N MET A 731 -39.17 -12.40 -11.89
CA MET A 731 -37.80 -11.94 -11.64
C MET A 731 -36.85 -12.99 -12.23
N GLU A 732 -36.12 -12.68 -13.30
CA GLU A 732 -35.06 -13.53 -13.82
C GLU A 732 -33.74 -13.13 -13.15
N GLU A 733 -33.03 -14.11 -12.60
CA GLU A 733 -31.76 -13.93 -11.91
C GLU A 733 -30.62 -13.78 -12.95
N ILE A 734 -29.89 -12.67 -12.87
CA ILE A 734 -28.81 -12.31 -13.80
C ILE A 734 -27.51 -12.09 -13.01
N GLU A 735 -26.47 -12.81 -13.41
CA GLU A 735 -25.11 -12.60 -12.90
C GLU A 735 -24.58 -11.22 -13.32
N ARG A 736 -24.23 -10.38 -12.34
CA ARG A 736 -23.37 -9.19 -12.55
C ARG A 736 -21.99 -9.63 -13.09
N LYS A 737 -21.37 -8.81 -13.95
CA LYS A 737 -20.13 -9.13 -14.70
C LYS A 737 -18.96 -8.22 -14.36
#